data_AF-D0A5R6-F1
#
_entry.id   AF-D0A5R6-F1
#
_cell.length_a   1.000
_cell.length_b   1.000
_cell.length_c   1.000
_cell.angle_alpha   90.00
_cell.angle_beta   90.00
_cell.angle_gamma   90.00
#
_symmetry.space_group_name_H-M   'P 1'
#
loop_
_entity.id
_entity.type
_entity.pdbx_description
1 polymer ?
#
loop_
_entity_poly.entity_id
_entity_poly.type
_entity_poly.pdbx_seq_one_letter_code
_entity_poly.pdbx_strand_id
1 'polypeptide(L)'
;MEENNATTGQKRRRRKNKRGREAQRHTDSDELQPLVSYGSLAQTPLLAEEQSVGAVSLSAQTVAAPSPVVVPEFTEAAKSSPSSVQLLGGSTVALVDKTVESHFSLHGLPCASCASHIESHIGEMGGVAQVTVNFASSHAVVVHNPHVVGASRITEEMEAMGYTAVLISAHSDDAEQLDNLGVREFELLIGGMTCGSCVSRVQSALLEIDVVKSCTINFSTGTCKLTMTGGRDSLNCVQEEVKKLGYTATPLEERGSGNAVDVMKEALERTKEIQAHKRAFVLSTVLATPLAVFMILMTVTKYFEDITTMVIVNTIQLYLATPIVFYCGSGFFSRAWVNLKHRTFTMDTLVALGAGCSYLYSVAGLITMFLMKRHVTTYFDTAGMLVAFMLLGRYLEAYAKRHTNDALIKLMNLVPPTSLVVTPAGDVSMPSSTVKKGMRVRVLAGDRVPVDGVVVEGNSDVDEQMVTGESVPKPVSAGGTVVGGTTNLTAMIVIEATKVGEEAVLSQILRVVREAQNSKPAIQRIADKVAARFVPAVIIFSLVVLAVWLLLGAFNLYPSEWRGNNESTTVFAFDFFIATIVAACPCALGLATPTAIMVGTGVGAKHGILVKCGMTLEAMRRTRCVVFDKTGTITNGTLCVVFQRRWGNGADAAVDAVGAVEQRSNHPISRAIAVCVASDPKSQVAAYEVVTSTVHSGLGVKATVQHKDSGHQLNVFIGNMDMMLSSGIDVSGEVAKVVRWQMGLGRTVTLAAVDGSVRFLAALADEPKAEAAGVIRFLKRQNIRVFMVTGDNPGVAAAVAQAVGISQEDVYAGALPVTKAAVVKAFQEEYRDVVFVGDGINDGPALAQASVGVALGAGTEIAIEAADAVLVRNSLVDLLNLRALSITTVRHVYGNFMWAFGYNVLILPLASGMLYPFLHVRVPPVVAGVAMILSSLSVLMSSLSIRCFSPYKREQFIDII
;
A
#
# COMPACT_ATOMS: atom_id res chain seq x y z
N MET A 1 4.96 75.88 15.15
CA MET A 1 6.34 75.76 15.66
C MET A 1 6.55 74.30 15.99
N GLU A 2 7.45 73.69 15.25
CA GLU A 2 7.66 72.25 15.06
C GLU A 2 8.19 71.56 16.32
N GLU A 3 7.70 70.35 16.62
CA GLU A 3 8.46 69.35 17.36
C GLU A 3 7.90 67.92 17.11
N ASN A 4 8.81 66.95 17.11
CA ASN A 4 8.67 65.47 17.10
C ASN A 4 8.50 64.72 15.76
N ASN A 5 9.62 64.17 15.25
CA ASN A 5 9.81 62.72 14.98
C ASN A 5 11.17 62.42 14.32
N ALA A 6 12.16 61.89 15.06
CA ALA A 6 13.30 61.18 14.47
C ALA A 6 14.18 60.41 15.49
N THR A 7 13.80 59.21 15.93
CA THR A 7 14.77 58.25 16.53
C THR A 7 14.32 56.79 16.45
N THR A 8 14.51 56.16 15.29
CA THR A 8 14.48 54.68 15.14
C THR A 8 15.34 54.23 13.96
N GLY A 9 16.62 54.64 13.93
CA GLY A 9 17.51 54.43 12.78
C GLY A 9 18.79 53.61 13.01
N GLN A 10 19.11 53.14 14.23
CA GLN A 10 20.50 52.69 14.50
C GLN A 10 20.69 51.33 15.19
N LYS A 11 19.65 50.51 15.41
CA LYS A 11 19.80 49.17 16.04
C LYS A 11 19.59 47.94 15.13
N ARG A 12 19.38 48.11 13.81
CA ARG A 12 19.16 46.97 12.89
C ARG A 12 20.35 46.57 11.99
N ARG A 13 21.48 47.29 12.02
CA ARG A 13 22.65 46.99 11.15
C ARG A 13 23.77 46.14 11.78
N ARG A 14 23.70 45.75 13.05
CA ARG A 14 24.76 44.96 13.72
C ARG A 14 24.50 43.45 13.88
N ARG A 15 23.41 42.90 13.33
CA ARG A 15 23.13 41.44 13.35
C ARG A 15 23.29 40.71 12.01
N LYS A 16 23.64 41.39 10.91
CA LYS A 16 23.85 40.75 9.59
C LYS A 16 25.31 40.37 9.27
N ASN A 17 26.31 40.83 10.03
CA ASN A 17 27.73 40.55 9.76
C ASN A 17 28.35 39.40 10.57
N LYS A 18 27.55 38.55 11.23
CA LYS A 18 28.06 37.38 11.98
C LYS A 18 27.66 36.02 11.39
N ARG A 19 26.94 35.99 10.26
CA ARG A 19 26.56 34.74 9.54
C ARG A 19 27.22 34.58 8.16
N GLY A 20 28.11 35.50 7.77
CA GLY A 20 28.86 35.45 6.50
C GLY A 20 30.35 35.14 6.66
N ARG A 21 30.80 34.63 7.82
CA ARG A 21 32.22 34.33 8.09
C ARG A 21 32.51 32.87 8.48
N GLU A 22 31.51 32.00 8.46
CA GLU A 22 31.68 30.55 8.70
C GLU A 22 31.61 29.70 7.42
N ALA A 23 31.40 30.33 6.25
CA ALA A 23 31.29 29.62 4.96
C ALA A 23 32.54 29.75 4.07
N GLN A 24 33.70 30.11 4.62
CA GLN A 24 34.89 30.44 3.81
C GLN A 24 36.22 30.06 4.47
N ARG A 25 36.26 28.89 5.12
CA ARG A 25 37.51 28.18 5.42
C ARG A 25 37.29 26.69 5.21
N HIS A 26 37.97 26.18 4.19
CA HIS A 26 38.28 24.79 3.84
C HIS A 26 37.84 24.40 2.43
N THR A 27 38.54 25.00 1.47
CA THR A 27 38.99 24.34 0.23
C THR A 27 40.50 24.45 0.24
N ASP A 28 41.19 23.32 0.42
CA ASP A 28 42.25 22.86 -0.48
C ASP A 28 43.06 21.69 0.11
N SER A 29 43.43 20.80 -0.82
CA SER A 29 44.53 19.81 -0.83
C SER A 29 44.39 18.49 -0.05
N ASP A 30 44.15 17.45 -0.85
CA ASP A 30 45.01 16.28 -1.08
C ASP A 30 45.10 15.07 -0.12
N GLU A 31 45.15 13.92 -0.82
CA GLU A 31 45.75 12.61 -0.50
C GLU A 31 44.95 11.48 0.20
N LEU A 32 44.73 10.43 -0.62
CA LEU A 32 44.85 8.98 -0.42
C LEU A 32 44.65 8.34 0.97
N GLN A 33 43.82 7.27 0.94
CA GLN A 33 43.75 6.01 1.73
C GLN A 33 44.89 5.65 2.71
N PRO A 34 44.77 4.55 3.51
CA PRO A 34 43.65 4.01 4.31
C PRO A 34 44.11 3.68 5.75
N LEU A 35 43.23 3.50 6.75
CA LEU A 35 43.67 2.91 8.03
C LEU A 35 42.64 1.96 8.66
N VAL A 36 43.13 0.74 8.84
CA VAL A 36 42.62 -0.40 9.58
C VAL A 36 42.94 -0.24 11.08
N SER A 37 41.98 -0.70 11.91
CA SER A 37 42.06 -1.23 13.30
C SER A 37 42.82 -0.49 14.41
N TYR A 38 42.21 -0.47 15.60
CA TYR A 38 42.75 -0.99 16.88
C TYR A 38 41.55 -1.33 17.79
N GLY A 39 41.55 -2.35 18.65
CA GLY A 39 42.65 -3.23 19.03
C GLY A 39 42.19 -4.48 19.76
N SER A 40 43.07 -5.48 19.69
CA SER A 40 43.08 -6.76 20.39
C SER A 40 43.70 -6.65 21.79
N LEU A 41 43.30 -7.53 22.70
CA LEU A 41 44.08 -8.15 23.79
C LEU A 41 43.43 -9.54 23.99
N ALA A 42 44.11 -10.69 24.08
CA ALA A 42 45.51 -10.99 24.36
C ALA A 42 45.87 -12.44 23.93
N GLN A 43 47.15 -12.60 23.56
CA GLN A 43 48.08 -13.69 23.88
C GLN A 43 47.85 -15.13 23.36
N THR A 44 48.71 -15.51 22.40
CA THR A 44 49.27 -16.86 22.16
C THR A 44 50.36 -17.20 23.20
N PRO A 45 50.79 -18.47 23.33
CA PRO A 45 51.95 -18.96 22.53
C PRO A 45 51.79 -20.42 22.01
N LEU A 46 52.18 -20.66 20.75
CA LEU A 46 53.30 -21.52 20.29
C LEU A 46 53.27 -23.00 20.71
N LEU A 47 53.27 -23.91 19.71
CA LEU A 47 54.36 -24.88 19.47
C LEU A 47 54.17 -25.61 18.13
N ALA A 48 55.30 -25.97 17.53
CA ALA A 48 55.51 -26.59 16.22
C ALA A 48 55.65 -28.12 16.30
N GLU A 49 55.48 -28.83 15.18
CA GLU A 49 56.12 -30.10 14.73
C GLU A 49 55.26 -30.68 13.58
N GLU A 50 55.73 -30.75 12.33
CA GLU A 50 56.64 -31.72 11.68
C GLU A 50 56.19 -33.20 11.61
N GLN A 51 56.01 -33.65 10.36
CA GLN A 51 56.39 -34.94 9.74
C GLN A 51 55.63 -36.27 10.02
N SER A 52 55.01 -36.75 8.93
CA SER A 52 55.28 -38.04 8.25
C SER A 52 54.43 -39.32 8.53
N VAL A 53 53.85 -39.81 7.42
CA VAL A 53 53.84 -41.20 6.89
C VAL A 53 52.89 -42.27 7.46
N GLY A 54 52.15 -42.90 6.54
CA GLY A 54 51.67 -44.30 6.57
C GLY A 54 50.14 -44.45 6.64
N ALA A 55 49.37 -44.66 5.56
CA ALA A 55 49.28 -45.81 4.65
C ALA A 55 47.90 -46.50 4.78
N VAL A 56 47.13 -46.51 3.67
CA VAL A 56 46.21 -47.59 3.18
C VAL A 56 44.95 -47.86 4.04
N SER A 57 43.69 -47.93 3.60
CA SER A 57 43.05 -48.34 2.33
C SER A 57 41.56 -47.91 2.27
N LEU A 58 41.12 -47.54 1.06
CA LEU A 58 39.86 -47.90 0.37
C LEU A 58 38.52 -47.90 1.14
N SER A 59 37.66 -46.94 0.80
CA SER A 59 36.40 -47.23 0.08
C SER A 59 35.86 -45.96 -0.58
N ALA A 60 35.81 -45.99 -1.91
CA ALA A 60 35.23 -44.96 -2.76
C ALA A 60 33.70 -44.99 -2.69
N GLN A 61 33.07 -43.82 -2.71
CA GLN A 61 31.88 -43.59 -3.54
C GLN A 61 31.76 -42.10 -3.88
N THR A 62 32.02 -41.86 -5.16
CA THR A 62 31.77 -40.70 -6.03
C THR A 62 30.61 -39.77 -5.62
N VAL A 63 30.92 -38.48 -5.47
CA VAL A 63 29.96 -37.37 -5.53
C VAL A 63 29.71 -37.03 -7.00
N ALA A 64 28.48 -37.24 -7.47
CA ALA A 64 28.03 -36.87 -8.81
C ALA A 64 27.68 -35.37 -8.89
N ALA A 65 28.07 -34.74 -10.00
CA ALA A 65 27.70 -33.38 -10.38
C ALA A 65 26.19 -33.26 -10.70
N PRO A 66 25.56 -32.07 -10.53
CA PRO A 66 24.16 -31.89 -10.86
C PRO A 66 23.97 -31.75 -12.38
N SER A 67 23.04 -32.53 -12.92
CA SER A 67 22.64 -32.57 -14.34
C SER A 67 21.88 -31.30 -14.77
N PRO A 68 21.96 -30.90 -16.06
CA PRO A 68 21.13 -29.81 -16.59
C PRO A 68 19.69 -30.28 -16.80
N VAL A 69 18.74 -29.39 -16.50
CA VAL A 69 17.30 -29.61 -16.70
C VAL A 69 16.99 -29.51 -18.20
N VAL A 70 16.41 -30.58 -18.75
CA VAL A 70 15.95 -30.68 -20.14
C VAL A 70 14.49 -30.20 -20.22
N VAL A 71 14.21 -29.25 -21.12
CA VAL A 71 12.86 -28.82 -21.49
C VAL A 71 12.37 -29.69 -22.66
N PRO A 72 11.09 -30.13 -22.73
CA PRO A 72 10.62 -30.93 -23.86
C PRO A 72 10.34 -30.06 -25.09
N GLU A 73 10.94 -30.45 -26.22
CA GLU A 73 10.57 -30.03 -27.58
C GLU A 73 9.31 -30.80 -28.01
N PHE A 74 8.26 -30.10 -28.46
CA PHE A 74 7.13 -30.72 -29.16
C PHE A 74 7.20 -30.34 -30.64
N THR A 75 7.53 -31.32 -31.49
CA THR A 75 7.39 -31.26 -32.95
C THR A 75 6.20 -32.10 -33.43
N GLU A 76 5.65 -31.67 -34.56
CA GLU A 76 4.46 -32.13 -35.27
C GLU A 76 4.42 -33.64 -35.60
N ALA A 77 3.22 -34.25 -35.49
CA ALA A 77 2.60 -35.04 -36.55
C ALA A 77 1.27 -35.68 -36.08
N ALA A 78 0.16 -35.36 -36.74
CA ALA A 78 -0.68 -36.34 -37.47
C ALA A 78 -1.97 -35.69 -38.01
N LYS A 79 -2.05 -35.67 -39.34
CA LYS A 79 -3.21 -35.37 -40.17
C LYS A 79 -4.26 -36.48 -40.06
N SER A 80 -5.54 -36.13 -39.98
CA SER A 80 -6.59 -36.77 -40.77
C SER A 80 -7.91 -35.99 -40.66
N SER A 81 -8.32 -35.34 -41.74
CA SER A 81 -9.73 -35.12 -42.06
C SER A 81 -10.37 -36.48 -42.46
N PRO A 82 -11.70 -36.62 -42.37
CA PRO A 82 -12.49 -36.35 -43.57
C PRO A 82 -13.83 -35.65 -43.30
N SER A 83 -14.21 -34.84 -44.28
CA SER A 83 -15.56 -34.38 -44.57
C SER A 83 -16.39 -35.47 -45.26
N SER A 84 -17.65 -35.66 -44.85
CA SER A 84 -18.77 -35.92 -45.78
C SER A 84 -20.15 -35.90 -45.09
N VAL A 85 -21.08 -35.25 -45.79
CA VAL A 85 -22.47 -34.88 -45.50
C VAL A 85 -23.43 -36.08 -45.42
N GLN A 86 -24.45 -36.01 -44.54
CA GLN A 86 -25.79 -36.56 -44.84
C GLN A 86 -26.90 -35.78 -44.11
N LEU A 87 -27.78 -35.18 -44.93
CA LEU A 87 -29.00 -34.45 -44.59
C LEU A 87 -30.21 -35.41 -44.56
N LEU A 88 -31.01 -35.36 -43.50
CA LEU A 88 -32.42 -35.77 -43.39
C LEU A 88 -32.99 -34.99 -42.19
N GLY A 89 -34.02 -34.15 -42.22
CA GLY A 89 -34.84 -33.56 -43.26
C GLY A 89 -35.80 -32.57 -42.57
N GLY A 90 -35.93 -31.36 -43.12
CA GLY A 90 -37.05 -30.41 -43.02
C GLY A 90 -37.62 -30.01 -41.66
N SER A 91 -37.29 -28.79 -41.20
CA SER A 91 -38.24 -27.66 -41.19
C SER A 91 -37.54 -26.33 -40.85
N THR A 92 -37.57 -25.42 -41.84
CA THR A 92 -37.57 -23.94 -41.74
C THR A 92 -36.51 -23.24 -40.87
N VAL A 93 -35.55 -22.62 -41.58
CA VAL A 93 -34.71 -21.51 -41.11
C VAL A 93 -35.57 -20.28 -40.79
N ALA A 94 -35.45 -19.74 -39.57
CA ALA A 94 -35.72 -18.34 -39.26
C ALA A 94 -34.98 -17.88 -37.99
N LEU A 95 -34.15 -16.84 -38.14
CA LEU A 95 -33.57 -15.93 -37.13
C LEU A 95 -32.48 -16.49 -36.18
N VAL A 96 -31.25 -15.99 -36.38
CA VAL A 96 -30.14 -16.08 -35.42
C VAL A 96 -30.43 -15.08 -34.30
N ASP A 97 -30.91 -15.58 -33.18
CA ASP A 97 -31.15 -14.79 -31.96
C ASP A 97 -29.82 -14.46 -31.25
N LYS A 98 -29.77 -13.25 -30.66
CA LYS A 98 -28.64 -12.75 -29.85
C LYS A 98 -28.25 -13.78 -28.77
N THR A 99 -27.03 -14.30 -28.82
CA THR A 99 -26.43 -15.08 -27.73
C THR A 99 -25.70 -14.17 -26.75
N VAL A 100 -25.84 -14.43 -25.46
CA VAL A 100 -25.17 -13.71 -24.36
C VAL A 100 -24.21 -14.65 -23.65
N GLU A 101 -23.03 -14.13 -23.30
CA GLU A 101 -22.04 -14.84 -22.49
C GLU A 101 -22.29 -14.55 -21.00
N SER A 102 -22.43 -15.61 -20.21
CA SER A 102 -22.67 -15.55 -18.76
C SER A 102 -21.60 -16.32 -18.02
N HIS A 103 -20.98 -15.67 -17.02
CA HIS A 103 -19.91 -16.24 -16.21
C HIS A 103 -20.45 -16.68 -14.86
N PHE A 104 -20.17 -17.91 -14.44
CA PHE A 104 -20.59 -18.49 -13.18
C PHE A 104 -19.36 -18.87 -12.33
N SER A 105 -19.44 -18.64 -11.02
CA SER A 105 -18.54 -19.20 -10.01
C SER A 105 -19.17 -20.46 -9.46
N LEU A 106 -18.42 -21.56 -9.42
CA LEU A 106 -18.90 -22.86 -8.99
C LEU A 106 -18.15 -23.33 -7.73
N HIS A 107 -18.90 -23.65 -6.67
CA HIS A 107 -18.38 -24.29 -5.47
C HIS A 107 -18.80 -25.76 -5.40
N GLY A 108 -17.90 -26.59 -4.87
CA GLY A 108 -18.12 -28.04 -4.78
C GLY A 108 -17.60 -28.85 -5.98
N LEU A 109 -16.71 -28.30 -6.82
CA LEU A 109 -16.02 -29.06 -7.88
C LEU A 109 -14.67 -29.63 -7.40
N PRO A 110 -14.58 -30.93 -7.07
CA PRO A 110 -13.34 -31.53 -6.58
C PRO A 110 -12.35 -31.94 -7.69
N CYS A 111 -12.79 -32.08 -8.96
CA CYS A 111 -11.93 -32.62 -10.02
C CYS A 111 -12.41 -32.30 -11.45
N ALA A 112 -11.57 -32.62 -12.44
CA ALA A 112 -11.84 -32.41 -13.87
C ALA A 112 -13.03 -33.23 -14.40
N SER A 113 -13.33 -34.41 -13.85
CA SER A 113 -14.51 -35.18 -14.27
C SER A 113 -15.83 -34.53 -13.86
N CYS A 114 -15.85 -33.77 -12.76
CA CYS A 114 -17.01 -32.95 -12.37
C CYS A 114 -17.23 -31.80 -13.36
N ALA A 115 -16.16 -31.18 -13.85
CA ALA A 115 -16.24 -30.12 -14.86
C ALA A 115 -16.84 -30.65 -16.18
N SER A 116 -16.33 -31.78 -16.69
CA SER A 116 -16.87 -32.39 -17.92
C SER A 116 -18.31 -32.87 -17.78
N HIS A 117 -18.74 -33.27 -16.58
CA HIS A 117 -20.14 -33.63 -16.30
C HIS A 117 -21.07 -32.41 -16.41
N ILE A 118 -20.65 -31.25 -15.87
CA ILE A 118 -21.40 -29.99 -16.00
C ILE A 118 -21.40 -29.52 -17.46
N GLU A 119 -20.28 -29.60 -18.18
CA GLU A 119 -20.19 -29.22 -19.60
C GLU A 119 -21.14 -30.04 -20.48
N SER A 120 -21.21 -31.35 -20.25
CA SER A 120 -22.09 -32.24 -21.01
C SER A 120 -23.56 -31.96 -20.72
N HIS A 121 -23.93 -31.80 -19.45
CA HIS A 121 -25.33 -31.63 -19.05
C HIS A 121 -25.90 -30.26 -19.42
N ILE A 122 -25.15 -29.18 -19.14
CA ILE A 122 -25.59 -27.82 -19.50
C ILE A 122 -25.50 -27.60 -21.01
N GLY A 123 -24.57 -28.28 -21.70
CA GLY A 123 -24.47 -28.25 -23.16
C GLY A 123 -25.66 -28.90 -23.89
N GLU A 124 -26.37 -29.84 -23.24
CA GLU A 124 -27.58 -30.47 -23.78
C GLU A 124 -28.85 -29.61 -23.57
N MET A 125 -28.78 -28.52 -22.78
CA MET A 125 -29.92 -27.63 -22.57
C MET A 125 -30.26 -26.85 -23.84
N GLY A 126 -31.50 -26.96 -24.31
CA GLY A 126 -31.98 -26.22 -25.48
C GLY A 126 -31.90 -24.70 -25.25
N GLY A 127 -31.08 -24.00 -26.03
CA GLY A 127 -30.82 -22.56 -25.86
C GLY A 127 -29.37 -22.24 -25.47
N VAL A 128 -28.57 -23.24 -25.08
CA VAL A 128 -27.13 -23.10 -24.81
C VAL A 128 -26.33 -23.39 -26.08
N ALA A 129 -25.45 -22.46 -26.46
CA ALA A 129 -24.59 -22.56 -27.63
C ALA A 129 -23.19 -23.12 -27.29
N GLN A 130 -22.65 -22.78 -26.12
CA GLN A 130 -21.34 -23.24 -25.67
C GLN A 130 -21.25 -23.23 -24.14
N VAL A 131 -20.58 -24.22 -23.57
CA VAL A 131 -20.27 -24.30 -22.12
C VAL A 131 -18.79 -24.63 -21.96
N THR A 132 -18.11 -23.98 -21.04
CA THR A 132 -16.73 -24.30 -20.66
C THR A 132 -16.56 -24.16 -19.16
N VAL A 133 -16.07 -25.19 -18.48
CA VAL A 133 -15.95 -25.25 -17.02
C VAL A 133 -14.48 -25.46 -16.64
N ASN A 134 -13.91 -24.48 -15.97
CA ASN A 134 -12.56 -24.52 -15.43
C ASN A 134 -12.59 -24.90 -13.94
N PHE A 135 -12.27 -26.16 -13.62
CA PHE A 135 -12.26 -26.65 -12.24
C PHE A 135 -11.16 -26.00 -11.39
N ALA A 136 -10.04 -25.54 -11.99
CA ALA A 136 -8.92 -24.98 -11.24
C ALA A 136 -9.21 -23.56 -10.73
N SER A 137 -10.03 -22.82 -11.47
CA SER A 137 -10.50 -21.49 -11.07
C SER A 137 -11.91 -21.51 -10.49
N SER A 138 -12.58 -22.67 -10.44
CA SER A 138 -13.98 -22.77 -10.01
C SER A 138 -14.90 -21.87 -10.84
N HIS A 139 -14.65 -21.72 -12.14
CA HIS A 139 -15.44 -20.85 -13.03
C HIS A 139 -16.04 -21.62 -14.20
N ALA A 140 -17.26 -21.27 -14.58
CA ALA A 140 -17.90 -21.72 -15.81
C ALA A 140 -18.31 -20.54 -16.68
N VAL A 141 -18.19 -20.70 -17.99
CA VAL A 141 -18.63 -19.74 -19.00
C VAL A 141 -19.67 -20.43 -19.86
N VAL A 142 -20.87 -19.84 -19.93
CA VAL A 142 -21.98 -20.36 -20.71
C VAL A 142 -22.44 -19.30 -21.69
N VAL A 143 -22.38 -19.62 -22.98
CA VAL A 143 -22.95 -18.81 -24.05
C VAL A 143 -24.34 -19.35 -24.33
N HIS A 144 -25.39 -18.57 -24.07
CA HIS A 144 -26.78 -19.00 -24.20
C HIS A 144 -27.65 -17.90 -24.81
N ASN A 145 -28.81 -18.28 -25.32
CA ASN A 145 -29.84 -17.33 -25.75
C ASN A 145 -30.74 -17.00 -24.54
N PRO A 146 -30.70 -15.77 -24.00
CA PRO A 146 -31.45 -15.39 -22.80
C PRO A 146 -32.97 -15.44 -22.99
N HIS A 147 -33.47 -15.46 -24.23
CA HIS A 147 -34.90 -15.62 -24.52
C HIS A 147 -35.39 -17.07 -24.48
N VAL A 148 -34.48 -18.04 -24.52
CA VAL A 148 -34.80 -19.47 -24.53
C VAL A 148 -34.47 -20.11 -23.17
N VAL A 149 -33.29 -19.80 -22.63
CA VAL A 149 -32.84 -20.25 -21.30
C VAL A 149 -32.12 -19.08 -20.63
N GLY A 150 -32.67 -18.58 -19.52
CA GLY A 150 -32.05 -17.51 -18.74
C GLY A 150 -30.90 -18.02 -17.86
N ALA A 151 -30.03 -17.10 -17.43
CA ALA A 151 -28.89 -17.43 -16.55
C ALA A 151 -29.35 -18.04 -15.21
N SER A 152 -30.49 -17.60 -14.69
CA SER A 152 -31.15 -18.15 -13.49
C SER A 152 -31.43 -19.65 -13.62
N ARG A 153 -32.02 -20.08 -14.74
CA ARG A 153 -32.34 -21.49 -15.01
C ARG A 153 -31.09 -22.36 -15.16
N ILE A 154 -30.02 -21.81 -15.73
CA ILE A 154 -28.70 -22.48 -15.79
C ILE A 154 -28.14 -22.66 -14.38
N THR A 155 -28.33 -21.67 -13.50
CA THR A 155 -27.88 -21.72 -12.11
C THR A 155 -28.63 -22.80 -11.32
N GLU A 156 -29.96 -22.84 -11.45
CA GLU A 156 -30.81 -23.86 -10.82
C GLU A 156 -30.44 -25.29 -11.27
N GLU A 157 -30.14 -25.48 -12.55
CA GLU A 157 -29.75 -26.79 -13.07
C GLU A 157 -28.37 -27.23 -12.54
N MET A 158 -27.43 -26.29 -12.41
CA MET A 158 -26.13 -26.55 -11.77
C MET A 158 -26.28 -26.90 -10.29
N GLU A 159 -27.20 -26.25 -9.58
CA GLU A 159 -27.54 -26.58 -8.19
C GLU A 159 -28.25 -27.93 -8.05
N ALA A 160 -29.13 -28.28 -8.98
CA ALA A 160 -29.78 -29.59 -9.04
C ALA A 160 -28.77 -30.74 -9.25
N MET A 161 -27.67 -30.47 -9.96
CA MET A 161 -26.54 -31.39 -10.09
C MET A 161 -25.68 -31.50 -8.81
N GLY A 162 -25.97 -30.72 -7.77
CA GLY A 162 -25.25 -30.73 -6.50
C GLY A 162 -24.06 -29.77 -6.41
N TYR A 163 -23.94 -28.81 -7.34
CA TYR A 163 -22.88 -27.80 -7.35
C TYR A 163 -23.45 -26.41 -7.05
N THR A 164 -22.85 -25.65 -6.13
CA THR A 164 -23.33 -24.29 -5.85
C THR A 164 -22.83 -23.34 -6.95
N ALA A 165 -23.74 -22.77 -7.74
CA ALA A 165 -23.41 -21.89 -8.85
C ALA A 165 -23.81 -20.44 -8.55
N VAL A 166 -22.95 -19.47 -8.88
CA VAL A 166 -23.19 -18.04 -8.67
C VAL A 166 -22.86 -17.29 -9.94
N LEU A 167 -23.84 -16.64 -10.56
CA LEU A 167 -23.60 -15.74 -11.70
C LEU A 167 -22.74 -14.54 -11.26
N ILE A 168 -21.69 -14.24 -12.02
CA ILE A 168 -20.71 -13.16 -11.78
C ILE A 168 -20.98 -11.98 -12.71
N SER A 169 -21.25 -12.27 -13.99
CA SER A 169 -21.51 -11.26 -15.01
C SER A 169 -22.26 -11.86 -16.20
N ALA A 170 -23.14 -11.07 -16.82
CA ALA A 170 -23.76 -11.35 -18.10
C ALA A 170 -23.55 -10.15 -19.03
N HIS A 171 -22.95 -10.36 -20.21
CA HIS A 171 -22.64 -9.26 -21.14
C HIS A 171 -23.83 -8.94 -22.05
N SER A 172 -24.73 -8.03 -21.64
CA SER A 172 -25.52 -7.13 -22.51
C SER A 172 -26.46 -6.21 -21.72
N ASP A 173 -26.62 -4.96 -22.18
CA ASP A 173 -27.56 -3.96 -21.62
C ASP A 173 -29.03 -4.43 -21.62
N ASP A 174 -29.38 -5.37 -22.51
CA ASP A 174 -30.73 -5.98 -22.59
C ASP A 174 -30.95 -7.06 -21.50
N ALA A 175 -29.89 -7.69 -20.97
CA ALA A 175 -29.97 -8.71 -19.92
C ALA A 175 -30.02 -8.11 -18.50
N GLU A 176 -29.47 -6.89 -18.31
CA GLU A 176 -29.55 -6.17 -17.02
C GLU A 176 -30.99 -5.79 -16.62
N GLN A 177 -31.92 -5.72 -17.58
CA GLN A 177 -33.33 -5.43 -17.30
C GLN A 177 -34.18 -6.67 -16.99
N LEU A 178 -33.73 -7.89 -17.35
CA LEU A 178 -34.51 -9.12 -17.13
C LEU A 178 -34.02 -9.98 -15.95
N ASP A 179 -32.71 -10.01 -15.64
CA ASP A 179 -32.17 -10.86 -14.57
C ASP A 179 -31.92 -10.06 -13.27
N ASN A 180 -32.96 -9.98 -12.45
CA ASN A 180 -33.00 -9.23 -11.19
C ASN A 180 -32.32 -9.99 -10.03
N LEU A 181 -31.00 -10.18 -10.09
CA LEU A 181 -30.18 -10.73 -8.98
C LEU A 181 -29.01 -9.79 -8.66
N GLY A 182 -29.34 -8.68 -7.99
CA GLY A 182 -28.43 -7.60 -7.64
C GLY A 182 -27.43 -7.97 -6.55
N VAL A 183 -26.21 -8.37 -6.93
CA VAL A 183 -25.04 -8.24 -6.07
C VAL A 183 -24.62 -6.77 -6.11
N ARG A 184 -24.68 -6.06 -4.98
CA ARG A 184 -24.23 -4.68 -4.84
C ARG A 184 -23.18 -4.58 -3.74
N GLU A 185 -22.17 -3.75 -3.99
CA GLU A 185 -21.26 -3.31 -2.94
C GLU A 185 -21.90 -2.15 -2.19
N PHE A 186 -21.76 -2.14 -0.87
CA PHE A 186 -22.15 -1.05 0.00
C PHE A 186 -21.01 -0.72 0.96
N GLU A 187 -20.78 0.56 1.19
CA GLU A 187 -19.88 1.03 2.23
C GLU A 187 -20.65 1.63 3.43
N LEU A 188 -20.43 1.08 4.61
CA LEU A 188 -21.03 1.51 5.88
C LEU A 188 -19.95 2.10 6.80
N LEU A 189 -20.26 3.18 7.50
CA LEU A 189 -19.50 3.63 8.67
C LEU A 189 -20.04 2.94 9.92
N ILE A 190 -19.19 2.17 10.60
CA ILE A 190 -19.49 1.45 11.83
C ILE A 190 -18.87 2.20 13.02
N GLY A 191 -19.70 2.92 13.75
CA GLY A 191 -19.34 3.61 14.99
C GLY A 191 -19.34 2.69 16.21
N GLY A 192 -18.43 2.96 17.15
CA GLY A 192 -18.38 2.30 18.46
C GLY A 192 -17.43 1.10 18.57
N MET A 193 -16.71 0.72 17.49
CA MET A 193 -15.67 -0.31 17.56
C MET A 193 -14.44 0.18 18.32
N THR A 194 -13.87 -0.65 19.21
CA THR A 194 -12.77 -0.21 20.11
C THR A 194 -11.50 -1.08 20.07
N CYS A 195 -11.54 -2.22 19.39
CA CYS A 195 -10.42 -3.13 19.24
C CYS A 195 -10.60 -4.11 18.06
N GLY A 196 -9.55 -4.81 17.67
CA GLY A 196 -9.55 -5.80 16.58
C GLY A 196 -10.52 -6.98 16.78
N SER A 197 -10.84 -7.33 18.03
CA SER A 197 -11.85 -8.36 18.32
C SER A 197 -13.28 -7.87 18.05
N CYS A 198 -13.59 -6.58 18.22
CA CYS A 198 -14.88 -6.01 17.81
C CYS A 198 -15.08 -6.19 16.30
N VAL A 199 -14.02 -5.92 15.52
CA VAL A 199 -14.03 -6.02 14.07
C VAL A 199 -14.30 -7.45 13.62
N SER A 200 -13.59 -8.42 14.19
CA SER A 200 -13.77 -9.83 13.84
C SER A 200 -15.17 -10.33 14.19
N ARG A 201 -15.77 -9.82 15.27
CA ARG A 201 -17.14 -10.14 15.68
C ARG A 201 -18.17 -9.59 14.71
N VAL A 202 -18.11 -8.29 14.40
CA VAL A 202 -19.04 -7.68 13.45
C VAL A 202 -18.89 -8.33 12.08
N GLN A 203 -17.66 -8.63 11.66
CA GLN A 203 -17.41 -9.32 10.39
C GLN A 203 -18.01 -10.73 10.38
N SER A 204 -17.86 -11.51 11.46
CA SER A 204 -18.44 -12.86 11.55
C SER A 204 -19.96 -12.83 11.57
N ALA A 205 -20.56 -11.93 12.37
CA ALA A 205 -22.00 -11.80 12.47
C ALA A 205 -22.64 -11.26 11.18
N LEU A 206 -21.94 -10.42 10.42
CA LEU A 206 -22.41 -9.96 9.12
C LEU A 206 -22.30 -11.06 8.06
N LEU A 207 -21.28 -11.93 8.12
CA LEU A 207 -21.16 -13.09 7.23
C LEU A 207 -22.15 -14.22 7.54
N GLU A 208 -22.75 -14.22 8.74
CA GLU A 208 -23.84 -15.15 9.10
C GLU A 208 -25.19 -14.76 8.49
N ILE A 209 -25.32 -13.55 7.92
CA ILE A 209 -26.53 -13.11 7.22
C ILE A 209 -26.46 -13.67 5.80
N ASP A 210 -27.41 -14.52 5.40
CA ASP A 210 -27.47 -15.17 4.08
C ASP A 210 -27.37 -14.20 2.89
N VAL A 211 -27.74 -12.94 3.13
CA VAL A 211 -27.71 -11.86 2.13
C VAL A 211 -26.31 -11.29 1.90
N VAL A 212 -25.36 -11.48 2.83
CA VAL A 212 -24.01 -10.92 2.77
C VAL A 212 -23.02 -11.95 2.24
N LYS A 213 -22.48 -11.73 1.05
CA LYS A 213 -21.47 -12.61 0.42
C LYS A 213 -20.05 -12.34 0.94
N SER A 214 -19.72 -11.07 1.16
CA SER A 214 -18.41 -10.66 1.64
C SER A 214 -18.51 -9.46 2.58
N CYS A 215 -17.65 -9.43 3.60
CA CYS A 215 -17.60 -8.34 4.57
C CYS A 215 -16.14 -8.07 4.95
N THR A 216 -15.67 -6.84 4.71
CA THR A 216 -14.35 -6.37 5.12
C THR A 216 -14.49 -5.11 5.96
N ILE A 217 -14.01 -5.16 7.20
CA ILE A 217 -14.14 -4.05 8.15
C ILE A 217 -12.75 -3.51 8.48
N ASN A 218 -12.59 -2.20 8.31
CA ASN A 218 -11.42 -1.47 8.74
C ASN A 218 -11.65 -0.80 10.10
N PHE A 219 -10.86 -1.21 11.09
CA PHE A 219 -10.86 -0.60 12.41
C PHE A 219 -10.37 0.85 12.44
N SER A 220 -9.40 1.18 11.57
CA SER A 220 -8.72 2.47 11.61
C SER A 220 -9.58 3.62 11.05
N THR A 221 -10.37 3.34 10.01
CA THR A 221 -11.31 4.29 9.42
C THR A 221 -12.72 4.18 10.00
N GLY A 222 -13.05 3.03 10.62
CA GLY A 222 -14.41 2.72 11.04
C GLY A 222 -15.31 2.31 9.86
N THR A 223 -14.76 2.07 8.67
CA THR A 223 -15.56 1.72 7.48
C THR A 223 -15.67 0.21 7.30
N CYS A 224 -16.80 -0.23 6.76
CA CYS A 224 -17.16 -1.61 6.48
C CYS A 224 -17.63 -1.69 5.02
N LYS A 225 -16.88 -2.41 4.19
CA LYS A 225 -17.27 -2.75 2.83
C LYS A 225 -17.99 -4.09 2.83
N LEU A 226 -19.19 -4.11 2.26
CA LEU A 226 -20.07 -5.26 2.20
C LEU A 226 -20.45 -5.55 0.76
N THR A 227 -20.33 -6.81 0.35
CA THR A 227 -20.90 -7.29 -0.90
C THR A 227 -22.14 -8.09 -0.54
N MET A 228 -23.33 -7.63 -0.91
CA MET A 228 -24.60 -8.27 -0.53
C MET A 228 -25.57 -8.40 -1.71
N THR A 229 -26.40 -9.44 -1.66
CA THR A 229 -27.44 -9.77 -2.64
C THR A 229 -28.76 -9.12 -2.25
N GLY A 230 -29.00 -7.88 -2.67
CA GLY A 230 -30.25 -7.20 -2.35
C GLY A 230 -30.15 -5.68 -2.32
N GLY A 231 -31.31 -5.05 -2.13
CA GLY A 231 -31.45 -3.60 -2.08
C GLY A 231 -31.46 -3.04 -0.66
N ARG A 232 -32.31 -2.04 -0.45
CA ARG A 232 -32.35 -1.21 0.76
C ARG A 232 -32.86 -1.95 2.01
N ASP A 233 -33.72 -2.95 1.83
CA ASP A 233 -34.26 -3.75 2.93
C ASP A 233 -33.20 -4.67 3.54
N SER A 234 -32.32 -5.23 2.70
CA SER A 234 -31.16 -6.01 3.13
C SER A 234 -30.16 -5.16 3.93
N LEU A 235 -29.96 -3.91 3.50
CA LEU A 235 -29.10 -2.95 4.22
C LEU A 235 -29.66 -2.58 5.60
N ASN A 236 -30.98 -2.48 5.75
CA ASN A 236 -31.63 -2.24 7.04
C ASN A 236 -31.46 -3.45 7.98
N CYS A 237 -31.58 -4.68 7.47
CA CYS A 237 -31.32 -5.90 8.24
C CYS A 237 -29.87 -5.93 8.76
N VAL A 238 -28.91 -5.59 7.90
CA VAL A 238 -27.50 -5.44 8.27
C VAL A 238 -27.31 -4.36 9.35
N GLN A 239 -27.95 -3.20 9.22
CA GLN A 239 -27.87 -2.14 10.24
C GLN A 239 -28.48 -2.56 11.58
N GLU A 240 -29.60 -3.28 11.56
CA GLU A 240 -30.22 -3.81 12.76
C GLU A 240 -29.34 -4.85 13.45
N GLU A 241 -28.68 -5.74 12.69
CA GLU A 241 -27.78 -6.73 13.26
C GLU A 241 -26.54 -6.08 13.89
N VAL A 242 -25.96 -5.08 13.23
CA VAL A 242 -24.88 -4.26 13.80
C VAL A 242 -25.35 -3.54 15.08
N LYS A 243 -26.61 -3.08 15.12
CA LYS A 243 -27.22 -2.44 16.29
C LYS A 243 -27.49 -3.41 17.44
N LYS A 244 -27.90 -4.66 17.15
CA LYS A 244 -28.05 -5.73 18.16
C LYS A 244 -26.70 -6.07 18.81
N LEU A 245 -25.62 -6.00 18.03
CA LEU A 245 -24.25 -6.15 18.53
C LEU A 245 -23.76 -4.94 19.33
N GLY A 246 -24.55 -3.87 19.45
CA GLY A 246 -24.23 -2.67 20.23
C GLY A 246 -23.38 -1.64 19.49
N TYR A 247 -23.32 -1.71 18.15
CA TYR A 247 -22.60 -0.76 17.30
C TYR A 247 -23.57 0.05 16.43
N THR A 248 -23.12 1.15 15.85
CA THR A 248 -23.95 1.99 14.96
C THR A 248 -23.47 1.84 13.53
N ALA A 249 -24.34 1.49 12.58
CA ALA A 249 -24.00 1.44 11.15
C ALA A 249 -24.75 2.53 10.37
N THR A 250 -24.02 3.34 9.60
CA THR A 250 -24.59 4.38 8.71
C THR A 250 -24.05 4.22 7.28
N PRO A 251 -24.89 4.17 6.23
CA PRO A 251 -24.45 3.98 4.85
C PRO A 251 -23.86 5.25 4.25
N LEU A 252 -22.80 5.10 3.44
CA LEU A 252 -22.15 6.22 2.72
C LEU A 252 -22.84 6.57 1.39
N GLU A 253 -23.60 5.65 0.79
CA GLU A 253 -23.96 5.72 -0.65
C GLU A 253 -25.11 6.67 -1.06
N GLU A 254 -25.68 7.46 -0.16
CA GLU A 254 -26.80 8.35 -0.52
C GLU A 254 -26.49 9.85 -0.62
N ARG A 255 -25.24 10.19 -0.94
CA ARG A 255 -24.86 11.58 -1.22
C ARG A 255 -24.14 11.69 -2.55
N GLY A 256 -24.89 12.15 -3.55
CA GLY A 256 -24.36 12.38 -4.90
C GLY A 256 -23.13 13.29 -4.89
N SER A 257 -22.15 12.90 -5.72
CA SER A 257 -21.03 13.69 -6.26
C SER A 257 -20.61 14.89 -5.42
N GLY A 258 -19.87 14.59 -4.34
CA GLY A 258 -19.36 15.59 -3.41
C GLY A 258 -18.22 15.06 -2.55
N ASN A 259 -17.22 14.41 -3.15
CA ASN A 259 -16.05 13.83 -2.46
C ASN A 259 -15.36 14.79 -1.45
N ALA A 260 -15.52 16.11 -1.57
CA ALA A 260 -15.00 17.08 -0.62
C ALA A 260 -15.86 17.27 0.66
N VAL A 261 -17.19 17.23 0.55
CA VAL A 261 -18.11 17.54 1.67
C VAL A 261 -18.28 16.34 2.59
N ASP A 262 -18.36 15.13 2.04
CA ASP A 262 -18.51 13.91 2.83
C ASP A 262 -17.23 13.55 3.57
N VAL A 263 -16.06 13.80 2.96
CA VAL A 263 -14.78 13.62 3.65
C VAL A 263 -14.55 14.71 4.70
N MET A 264 -15.00 15.94 4.47
CA MET A 264 -14.97 17.00 5.49
C MET A 264 -15.91 16.68 6.65
N LYS A 265 -17.04 16.02 6.41
CA LYS A 265 -17.97 15.54 7.44
C LYS A 265 -17.38 14.35 8.22
N GLU A 266 -16.75 13.40 7.55
CA GLU A 266 -16.04 12.28 8.18
C GLU A 266 -14.86 12.78 9.03
N ALA A 267 -14.09 13.75 8.52
CA ALA A 267 -13.05 14.44 9.27
C ALA A 267 -13.63 15.18 10.49
N LEU A 268 -14.79 15.83 10.34
CA LEU A 268 -15.48 16.53 11.43
C LEU A 268 -15.99 15.54 12.51
N GLU A 269 -16.57 14.41 12.11
CA GLU A 269 -17.02 13.36 13.04
C GLU A 269 -15.85 12.77 13.83
N ARG A 270 -14.73 12.48 13.17
CA ARG A 270 -13.48 12.08 13.84
C ARG A 270 -12.95 13.14 14.80
N THR A 271 -13.07 14.43 14.48
CA THR A 271 -12.70 15.49 15.43
C THR A 271 -13.62 15.54 16.65
N LYS A 272 -14.92 15.26 16.49
CA LYS A 272 -15.87 15.22 17.61
C LYS A 272 -15.57 14.06 18.56
N GLU A 273 -15.24 12.88 18.06
CA GLU A 273 -14.84 11.73 18.90
C GLU A 273 -13.58 12.04 19.72
N ILE A 274 -12.56 12.64 19.09
CA ILE A 274 -11.33 13.04 19.78
C ILE A 274 -11.63 14.11 20.83
N GLN A 275 -12.53 15.06 20.53
CA GLN A 275 -12.96 16.08 21.48
C GLN A 275 -13.69 15.45 22.69
N ALA A 276 -14.51 14.42 22.47
CA ALA A 276 -15.20 13.69 23.53
C ALA A 276 -14.21 12.95 24.43
N HIS A 277 -13.25 12.21 23.84
CA HIS A 277 -12.18 11.57 24.60
C HIS A 277 -11.32 12.57 25.37
N LYS A 278 -11.00 13.72 24.75
CA LYS A 278 -10.27 14.81 25.41
C LYS A 278 -11.05 15.37 26.60
N ARG A 279 -12.35 15.62 26.45
CA ARG A 279 -13.21 16.13 27.53
C ARG A 279 -13.28 15.14 28.69
N ALA A 280 -13.51 13.85 28.41
CA ALA A 280 -13.54 12.80 29.42
C ALA A 280 -12.19 12.65 30.14
N PHE A 281 -11.08 12.72 29.41
CA PHE A 281 -9.73 12.70 29.99
C PHE A 281 -9.46 13.94 30.86
N VAL A 282 -9.75 15.15 30.38
CA VAL A 282 -9.52 16.38 31.14
C VAL A 282 -10.36 16.38 32.42
N LEU A 283 -11.64 16.02 32.33
CA LEU A 283 -12.53 15.96 33.50
C LEU A 283 -12.05 14.90 34.51
N SER A 284 -11.72 13.69 34.05
CA SER A 284 -11.21 12.63 34.94
C SER A 284 -9.86 13.00 35.56
N THR A 285 -8.96 13.65 34.83
CA THR A 285 -7.65 14.08 35.36
C THR A 285 -7.81 15.14 36.42
N VAL A 286 -8.64 16.17 36.17
CA VAL A 286 -8.91 17.24 37.15
C VAL A 286 -9.45 16.64 38.44
N LEU A 287 -10.39 15.70 38.36
CA LEU A 287 -10.96 15.01 39.52
C LEU A 287 -10.01 13.98 40.16
N ALA A 288 -9.07 13.40 39.40
CA ALA A 288 -8.08 12.47 39.92
C ALA A 288 -6.91 13.18 40.63
N THR A 289 -6.60 14.43 40.29
CA THR A 289 -5.52 15.19 40.93
C THR A 289 -5.66 15.26 42.46
N PRO A 290 -6.83 15.65 43.02
CA PRO A 290 -7.02 15.64 44.46
C PRO A 290 -6.91 14.23 45.06
N LEU A 291 -7.38 13.18 44.37
CA LEU A 291 -7.21 11.79 44.83
C LEU A 291 -5.74 11.42 44.97
N ALA A 292 -4.91 11.80 43.99
CA ALA A 292 -3.47 11.55 44.02
C ALA A 292 -2.78 12.35 45.14
N VAL A 293 -3.19 13.61 45.35
CA VAL A 293 -2.70 14.43 46.47
C VAL A 293 -3.06 13.81 47.82
N PHE A 294 -4.30 13.33 47.99
CA PHE A 294 -4.72 12.65 49.21
C PHE A 294 -3.94 11.36 49.45
N MET A 295 -3.68 10.57 48.42
CA MET A 295 -2.83 9.37 48.52
C MET A 295 -1.42 9.72 49.02
N ILE A 296 -0.78 10.73 48.42
CA ILE A 296 0.56 11.18 48.83
C ILE A 296 0.53 11.71 50.27
N LEU A 297 -0.47 12.52 50.60
CA LEU A 297 -0.60 13.13 51.92
C LEU A 297 -0.84 12.07 53.02
N MET A 298 -1.69 11.07 52.76
CA MET A 298 -1.91 9.92 53.65
C MET A 298 -0.63 9.08 53.83
N THR A 299 0.24 9.04 52.82
CA THR A 299 1.50 8.29 52.89
C THR A 299 2.60 9.05 53.66
N VAL A 300 2.64 10.38 53.51
CA VAL A 300 3.72 11.22 54.06
C VAL A 300 3.40 11.74 55.48
N THR A 301 2.12 11.92 55.82
CA THR A 301 1.72 12.56 57.07
C THR A 301 0.95 11.60 57.98
N LYS A 302 1.29 11.58 59.27
CA LYS A 302 0.53 10.86 60.32
C LYS A 302 -0.77 11.55 60.72
N TYR A 303 -1.09 12.70 60.13
CA TYR A 303 -2.23 13.54 60.50
C TYR A 303 -3.59 12.86 60.25
N PHE A 304 -3.61 11.81 59.43
CA PHE A 304 -4.80 11.06 59.04
C PHE A 304 -4.99 9.73 59.80
N GLU A 305 -4.24 9.49 60.87
CA GLU A 305 -4.37 8.26 61.68
C GLU A 305 -5.68 8.22 62.50
N ASP A 306 -6.33 9.37 62.74
CA ASP A 306 -7.59 9.41 63.49
C ASP A 306 -8.77 8.89 62.65
N ILE A 307 -9.58 8.01 63.25
CA ILE A 307 -10.70 7.31 62.58
C ILE A 307 -11.68 8.32 61.98
N THR A 308 -11.98 9.39 62.71
CA THR A 308 -12.91 10.45 62.29
C THR A 308 -12.44 11.15 61.02
N THR A 309 -11.16 11.51 60.98
CA THR A 309 -10.52 12.17 59.84
C THR A 309 -10.45 11.24 58.63
N MET A 310 -10.14 9.95 58.86
CA MET A 310 -10.08 8.95 57.80
C MET A 310 -11.46 8.67 57.18
N VAL A 311 -12.56 8.66 57.96
CA VAL A 311 -13.93 8.56 57.41
C VAL A 311 -14.24 9.76 56.51
N ILE A 312 -13.89 10.97 56.95
CA ILE A 312 -14.14 12.20 56.18
C ILE A 312 -13.37 12.16 54.86
N VAL A 313 -12.08 11.80 54.90
CA VAL A 313 -11.25 11.67 53.69
C VAL A 313 -11.79 10.61 52.75
N ASN A 314 -12.14 9.42 53.23
CA ASN A 314 -12.67 8.36 52.39
C ASN A 314 -14.05 8.70 51.79
N THR A 315 -14.85 9.48 52.52
CA THR A 315 -16.13 10.00 52.00
C THR A 315 -15.90 11.02 50.90
N ILE A 316 -14.93 11.92 51.06
CA ILE A 316 -14.50 12.85 50.00
C ILE A 316 -14.00 12.05 48.79
N GLN A 317 -13.14 11.05 48.99
CA GLN A 317 -12.63 10.19 47.91
C GLN A 317 -13.76 9.45 47.18
N LEU A 318 -14.80 8.97 47.88
CA LEU A 318 -15.99 8.38 47.27
C LEU A 318 -16.66 9.38 46.31
N TYR A 319 -16.92 10.62 46.77
CA TYR A 319 -17.56 11.65 45.94
C TYR A 319 -16.71 12.05 44.72
N LEU A 320 -15.38 12.05 44.83
CA LEU A 320 -14.49 12.31 43.68
C LEU A 320 -14.37 11.10 42.74
N ALA A 321 -14.30 9.88 43.27
CA ALA A 321 -14.11 8.66 42.48
C ALA A 321 -15.38 8.26 41.71
N THR A 322 -16.58 8.47 42.28
CA THR A 322 -17.87 8.13 41.66
C THR A 322 -18.05 8.72 40.25
N PRO A 323 -17.89 10.04 40.00
CA PRO A 323 -18.01 10.61 38.66
C PRO A 323 -16.89 10.16 37.72
N ILE A 324 -15.70 9.83 38.23
CA ILE A 324 -14.61 9.31 37.40
C ILE A 324 -14.99 7.90 36.89
N VAL A 325 -15.39 7.00 37.79
CA VAL A 325 -15.68 5.60 37.46
C VAL A 325 -16.97 5.45 36.66
N PHE A 326 -18.07 6.08 37.09
CA PHE A 326 -19.38 5.87 36.46
C PHE A 326 -19.71 6.84 35.35
N TYR A 327 -19.32 8.12 35.42
CA TYR A 327 -19.62 9.07 34.34
C TYR A 327 -18.55 9.00 33.26
N CYS A 328 -17.28 9.28 33.59
CA CYS A 328 -16.19 9.25 32.62
C CYS A 328 -15.87 7.81 32.15
N GLY A 329 -15.98 6.83 33.05
CA GLY A 329 -15.71 5.42 32.78
C GLY A 329 -16.91 4.60 32.28
N SER A 330 -18.12 5.18 32.17
CA SER A 330 -19.35 4.48 31.70
C SER A 330 -19.14 3.65 30.45
N GLY A 331 -18.36 4.17 29.50
CA GLY A 331 -18.04 3.48 28.25
C GLY A 331 -17.35 2.13 28.46
N PHE A 332 -16.46 2.01 29.46
CA PHE A 332 -15.78 0.74 29.75
C PHE A 332 -16.77 -0.31 30.29
N PHE A 333 -17.64 0.08 31.21
CA PHE A 333 -18.64 -0.81 31.80
C PHE A 333 -19.69 -1.27 30.78
N SER A 334 -20.22 -0.35 29.98
CA SER A 334 -21.21 -0.68 28.93
C SER A 334 -20.62 -1.66 27.91
N ARG A 335 -19.41 -1.40 27.42
CA ARG A 335 -18.74 -2.28 26.46
C ARG A 335 -18.34 -3.62 27.07
N ALA A 336 -17.85 -3.62 28.32
CA ALA A 336 -17.54 -4.86 29.04
C ALA A 336 -18.78 -5.75 29.19
N TRP A 337 -19.93 -5.16 29.51
CA TRP A 337 -21.20 -5.88 29.63
C TRP A 337 -21.65 -6.50 28.30
N VAL A 338 -21.61 -5.71 27.21
CA VAL A 338 -21.90 -6.22 25.86
C VAL A 338 -20.94 -7.35 25.50
N ASN A 339 -19.64 -7.17 25.71
CA ASN A 339 -18.63 -8.19 25.38
C ASN A 339 -18.82 -9.48 26.18
N LEU A 340 -19.16 -9.37 27.47
CA LEU A 340 -19.46 -10.50 28.34
C LEU A 340 -20.69 -11.28 27.87
N LYS A 341 -21.78 -10.59 27.50
CA LYS A 341 -22.99 -11.21 26.93
C LYS A 341 -22.67 -12.05 25.70
N HIS A 342 -21.71 -11.59 24.90
CA HIS A 342 -21.26 -12.27 23.68
C HIS A 342 -20.06 -13.22 23.90
N ARG A 343 -19.72 -13.59 25.15
CA ARG A 343 -18.62 -14.51 25.49
C ARG A 343 -17.25 -14.09 24.93
N THR A 344 -17.01 -12.79 24.82
CA THR A 344 -15.74 -12.20 24.40
C THR A 344 -15.13 -11.38 25.52
N PHE A 345 -13.83 -11.52 25.76
CA PHE A 345 -13.12 -10.73 26.77
C PHE A 345 -12.19 -9.75 26.07
N THR A 346 -12.31 -8.47 26.43
CA THR A 346 -11.49 -7.40 25.85
C THR A 346 -10.80 -6.59 26.94
N MET A 347 -9.94 -5.66 26.53
CA MET A 347 -9.30 -4.70 27.42
C MET A 347 -10.29 -3.93 28.29
N ASP A 348 -11.46 -3.57 27.73
CA ASP A 348 -12.51 -2.86 28.47
C ASP A 348 -13.06 -3.75 29.61
N THR A 349 -13.07 -5.07 29.45
CA THR A 349 -13.47 -6.04 30.49
C THR A 349 -12.48 -6.07 31.67
N LEU A 350 -11.17 -6.02 31.41
CA LEU A 350 -10.14 -5.95 32.46
C LEU A 350 -10.25 -4.67 33.28
N VAL A 351 -10.46 -3.53 32.62
CA VAL A 351 -10.61 -2.23 33.28
C VAL A 351 -11.90 -2.17 34.10
N ALA A 352 -13.01 -2.64 33.54
CA ALA A 352 -14.29 -2.68 34.25
C ALA A 352 -14.21 -3.58 35.49
N LEU A 353 -13.55 -4.75 35.40
CA LEU A 353 -13.35 -5.65 36.53
C LEU A 353 -12.41 -5.02 37.57
N GLY A 354 -11.26 -4.49 37.17
CA GLY A 354 -10.28 -3.88 38.09
C GLY A 354 -10.84 -2.65 38.81
N ALA A 355 -11.36 -1.67 38.08
CA ALA A 355 -11.95 -0.46 38.65
C ALA A 355 -13.24 -0.75 39.43
N GLY A 356 -14.09 -1.64 38.90
CA GLY A 356 -15.34 -2.04 39.55
C GLY A 356 -15.11 -2.78 40.87
N CYS A 357 -14.23 -3.77 40.91
CA CYS A 357 -13.88 -4.49 42.14
C CYS A 357 -13.24 -3.55 43.18
N SER A 358 -12.31 -2.69 42.77
CA SER A 358 -11.65 -1.73 43.67
C SER A 358 -12.66 -0.74 44.26
N TYR A 359 -13.60 -0.25 43.45
CA TYR A 359 -14.65 0.66 43.90
C TYR A 359 -15.64 -0.03 44.86
N LEU A 360 -16.16 -1.21 44.49
CA LEU A 360 -17.10 -1.96 45.33
C LEU A 360 -16.49 -2.36 46.67
N TYR A 361 -15.23 -2.80 46.66
CA TYR A 361 -14.48 -3.10 47.87
C TYR A 361 -14.36 -1.87 48.77
N SER A 362 -14.03 -0.71 48.20
CA SER A 362 -13.86 0.54 48.94
C SER A 362 -15.17 1.03 49.56
N VAL A 363 -16.30 0.85 48.87
CA VAL A 363 -17.63 1.14 49.43
C VAL A 363 -17.93 0.21 50.60
N ALA A 364 -17.69 -1.09 50.46
CA ALA A 364 -17.86 -2.05 51.55
C ALA A 364 -16.94 -1.72 52.75
N GLY A 365 -15.70 -1.32 52.49
CA GLY A 365 -14.75 -0.87 53.50
C GLY A 365 -15.24 0.37 54.26
N LEU A 366 -15.75 1.37 53.53
CA LEU A 366 -16.33 2.59 54.14
C LEU A 366 -17.56 2.28 55.01
N ILE A 367 -18.46 1.40 54.54
CA ILE A 367 -19.62 0.95 55.32
C ILE A 367 -19.17 0.24 56.60
N THR A 368 -18.20 -0.65 56.49
CA THR A 368 -17.66 -1.40 57.65
C THR A 368 -16.98 -0.47 58.64
N MET A 369 -16.28 0.56 58.15
CA MET A 369 -15.66 1.59 58.97
C MET A 369 -16.70 2.43 59.72
N PHE A 370 -17.83 2.75 59.08
CA PHE A 370 -18.94 3.48 59.70
C PHE A 370 -19.68 2.66 60.76
N LEU A 371 -19.96 1.38 60.49
CA LEU A 371 -20.72 0.51 61.40
C LEU A 371 -19.86 -0.06 62.54
N MET A 372 -18.65 -0.55 62.24
CA MET A 372 -17.82 -1.31 63.18
C MET A 372 -16.64 -0.50 63.75
N LYS A 373 -16.47 0.77 63.34
CA LYS A 373 -15.34 1.66 63.75
C LYS A 373 -13.97 0.99 63.64
N ARG A 374 -13.80 0.14 62.63
CA ARG A 374 -12.56 -0.60 62.38
C ARG A 374 -11.81 0.05 61.24
N HIS A 375 -10.48 0.19 61.37
CA HIS A 375 -9.64 0.64 60.27
C HIS A 375 -9.69 -0.37 59.13
N VAL A 376 -10.12 0.09 57.95
CA VAL A 376 -10.12 -0.66 56.70
C VAL A 376 -9.50 0.23 55.65
N THR A 377 -8.52 -0.30 54.92
CA THR A 377 -7.91 0.42 53.79
C THR A 377 -8.90 0.48 52.64
N THR A 378 -8.98 1.64 52.00
CA THR A 378 -9.86 1.93 50.86
C THR A 378 -9.00 2.17 49.62
N TYR A 379 -9.59 1.94 48.44
CA TYR A 379 -8.94 1.95 47.14
C TYR A 379 -9.66 2.86 46.12
N PHE A 380 -10.38 3.88 46.61
CA PHE A 380 -11.10 4.83 45.77
C PHE A 380 -10.17 5.61 44.84
N ASP A 381 -8.99 5.96 45.35
CA ASP A 381 -7.88 6.54 44.60
C ASP A 381 -7.41 5.63 43.46
N THR A 382 -7.20 4.34 43.71
CA THR A 382 -6.75 3.39 42.68
C THR A 382 -7.80 3.20 41.59
N ALA A 383 -9.08 3.09 41.95
CA ALA A 383 -10.18 2.97 41.00
C ALA A 383 -10.30 4.20 40.10
N GLY A 384 -10.26 5.41 40.69
CA GLY A 384 -10.33 6.68 39.97
C GLY A 384 -9.11 6.92 39.07
N MET A 385 -7.90 6.72 39.61
CA MET A 385 -6.66 6.92 38.86
C MET A 385 -6.50 5.90 37.73
N LEU A 386 -6.87 4.64 37.94
CA LEU A 386 -6.86 3.63 36.90
C LEU A 386 -7.73 4.08 35.71
N VAL A 387 -8.97 4.48 35.94
CA VAL A 387 -9.87 4.94 34.87
C VAL A 387 -9.32 6.20 34.19
N ALA A 388 -8.77 7.16 34.94
CA ALA A 388 -8.17 8.37 34.38
C ALA A 388 -6.97 8.04 33.45
N PHE A 389 -6.11 7.12 33.86
CA PHE A 389 -4.97 6.65 33.08
C PHE A 389 -5.39 5.88 31.83
N MET A 390 -6.43 5.06 31.91
CA MET A 390 -6.99 4.37 30.75
C MET A 390 -7.60 5.35 29.74
N LEU A 391 -8.27 6.41 30.21
CA LEU A 391 -8.79 7.48 29.36
C LEU A 391 -7.67 8.29 28.71
N LEU A 392 -6.56 8.54 29.42
CA LEU A 392 -5.35 9.13 28.83
C LEU A 392 -4.81 8.27 27.69
N GLY A 393 -4.69 6.95 27.90
CA GLY A 393 -4.26 6.01 26.87
C GLY A 393 -5.12 6.07 25.61
N ARG A 394 -6.46 6.06 25.77
CA ARG A 394 -7.41 6.19 24.65
C ARG A 394 -7.32 7.54 23.95
N TYR A 395 -7.12 8.62 24.70
CA TYR A 395 -6.91 9.95 24.12
C TYR A 395 -5.63 10.02 23.29
N LEU A 396 -4.51 9.51 23.83
CA LEU A 396 -3.23 9.45 23.11
C LEU A 396 -3.31 8.56 21.86
N GLU A 397 -4.01 7.42 21.95
CA GLU A 397 -4.30 6.55 20.81
C GLU A 397 -5.05 7.32 19.71
N ALA A 398 -6.17 7.97 20.06
CA ALA A 398 -6.98 8.70 19.10
C ALA A 398 -6.24 9.91 18.51
N TYR A 399 -5.44 10.60 19.33
CA TYR A 399 -4.60 11.71 18.90
C TYR A 399 -3.52 11.26 17.90
N ALA A 400 -2.85 10.13 18.17
CA ALA A 400 -1.84 9.57 17.28
C ALA A 400 -2.44 9.16 15.93
N LYS A 401 -3.60 8.48 15.95
CA LYS A 401 -4.35 8.08 14.73
C LYS A 401 -4.82 9.26 13.88
N ARG A 402 -5.10 10.42 14.49
CA ARG A 402 -5.43 11.65 13.75
C ARG A 402 -4.20 12.23 13.07
N HIS A 403 -3.10 12.37 13.80
CA HIS A 403 -1.87 12.97 13.30
C HIS A 403 -1.22 12.22 12.14
N THR A 404 -1.51 10.92 12.01
CA THR A 404 -1.13 10.12 10.84
C THR A 404 -2.00 10.41 9.63
N ASN A 405 -3.31 10.65 9.84
CA ASN A 405 -4.23 11.08 8.78
C ASN A 405 -4.01 12.52 8.30
N ASP A 406 -3.29 13.37 9.05
CA ASP A 406 -2.95 14.73 8.61
C ASP A 406 -2.14 14.76 7.30
N ALA A 407 -1.35 13.72 7.01
CA ALA A 407 -0.64 13.60 5.73
C ALA A 407 -1.62 13.43 4.56
N LEU A 408 -2.67 12.64 4.76
CA LEU A 408 -3.74 12.44 3.77
C LEU A 408 -4.60 13.69 3.63
N ILE A 409 -4.95 14.35 4.74
CA ILE A 409 -5.69 15.61 4.71
C ILE A 409 -4.92 16.68 3.94
N LYS A 410 -3.59 16.74 4.10
CA LYS A 410 -2.73 17.65 3.32
C LYS A 410 -2.72 17.32 1.83
N LEU A 411 -2.70 16.04 1.46
CA LEU A 411 -2.84 15.60 0.07
C LEU A 411 -4.23 15.97 -0.49
N MET A 412 -5.30 15.81 0.29
CA MET A 412 -6.66 16.18 -0.12
C MET A 412 -6.85 17.68 -0.32
N ASN A 413 -6.17 18.50 0.48
CA ASN A 413 -6.15 19.95 0.30
C ASN A 413 -5.35 20.41 -0.93
N LEU A 414 -4.76 19.48 -1.71
CA LEU A 414 -4.08 19.81 -2.96
C LEU A 414 -5.05 20.21 -4.07
N VAL A 415 -6.26 19.63 -4.10
CA VAL A 415 -7.26 20.00 -5.12
C VAL A 415 -7.98 21.28 -4.69
N PRO A 416 -7.96 22.34 -5.52
CA PRO A 416 -8.73 23.55 -5.25
C PRO A 416 -10.24 23.25 -5.29
N PRO A 417 -11.05 23.87 -4.41
CA PRO A 417 -12.50 23.62 -4.35
C PRO A 417 -13.24 24.18 -5.57
N THR A 418 -12.68 25.20 -6.23
CA THR A 418 -13.26 25.89 -7.38
C THR A 418 -12.30 25.90 -8.55
N SER A 419 -12.85 25.81 -9.76
CA SER A 419 -12.17 25.85 -11.05
C SER A 419 -12.75 26.97 -11.92
N LEU A 420 -11.89 27.65 -12.68
CA LEU A 420 -12.31 28.66 -13.67
C LEU A 420 -12.47 28.00 -15.04
N VAL A 421 -13.71 27.72 -15.44
CA VAL A 421 -14.00 27.11 -16.74
C VAL A 421 -14.20 28.17 -17.80
N VAL A 422 -13.48 28.05 -18.92
CA VAL A 422 -13.56 28.95 -20.06
C VAL A 422 -14.77 28.55 -20.91
N THR A 423 -15.75 29.45 -21.02
CA THR A 423 -16.93 29.29 -21.88
C THR A 423 -16.95 30.37 -22.98
N PRO A 424 -17.74 30.20 -24.06
CA PRO A 424 -17.88 31.22 -25.10
C PRO A 424 -18.40 32.57 -24.57
N ALA A 425 -19.07 32.58 -23.42
CA ALA A 425 -19.61 33.78 -22.76
C ALA A 425 -18.64 34.41 -21.73
N GLY A 426 -17.46 33.83 -21.53
CA GLY A 426 -16.46 34.25 -20.54
C GLY A 426 -16.10 33.16 -19.52
N ASP A 427 -15.25 33.52 -18.55
CA ASP A 427 -14.81 32.59 -17.50
C ASP A 427 -15.89 32.43 -16.42
N VAL A 428 -16.26 31.19 -16.12
CA VAL A 428 -17.23 30.84 -15.08
C VAL A 428 -16.52 30.07 -13.97
N SER A 429 -16.60 30.59 -12.74
CA SER A 429 -16.14 29.87 -11.55
C SER A 429 -17.17 28.80 -11.16
N MET A 430 -16.76 27.53 -11.12
CA MET A 430 -17.60 26.42 -10.69
C MET A 430 -16.84 25.47 -9.74
N PRO A 431 -17.52 24.63 -8.96
CA PRO A 431 -16.86 23.61 -8.15
C PRO A 431 -16.02 22.66 -9.02
N SER A 432 -14.82 22.29 -8.56
CA SER A 432 -13.93 21.40 -9.33
C SER A 432 -14.53 20.01 -9.56
N SER A 433 -15.47 19.58 -8.70
CA SER A 433 -16.21 18.32 -8.86
C SER A 433 -17.21 18.32 -10.02
N THR A 434 -17.61 19.49 -10.53
CA THR A 434 -18.56 19.58 -11.65
C THR A 434 -17.88 19.66 -13.02
N VAL A 435 -16.54 19.72 -13.04
CA VAL A 435 -15.76 19.78 -14.28
C VAL A 435 -15.85 18.44 -15.01
N LYS A 436 -16.21 18.49 -16.28
CA LYS A 436 -16.31 17.32 -17.16
C LYS A 436 -15.13 17.24 -18.12
N LYS A 437 -14.84 16.04 -18.61
CA LYS A 437 -13.85 15.80 -19.66
C LYS A 437 -14.15 16.66 -20.90
N GLY A 438 -13.10 17.23 -21.50
CA GLY A 438 -13.19 18.16 -22.62
C GLY A 438 -13.49 19.62 -22.25
N MET A 439 -13.80 19.93 -20.99
CA MET A 439 -13.94 21.33 -20.56
C MET A 439 -12.58 22.02 -20.50
N ARG A 440 -12.53 23.28 -20.95
CA ARG A 440 -11.31 24.10 -20.84
C ARG A 440 -11.30 24.83 -19.52
N VAL A 441 -10.21 24.71 -18.78
CA VAL A 441 -10.02 25.29 -17.46
C VAL A 441 -8.84 26.25 -17.51
N ARG A 442 -9.04 27.48 -17.02
CA ARG A 442 -8.00 28.50 -16.90
C ARG A 442 -7.33 28.37 -15.54
N VAL A 443 -6.01 28.29 -15.54
CA VAL A 443 -5.18 28.24 -14.33
C VAL A 443 -4.26 29.45 -14.33
N LEU A 444 -4.38 30.30 -13.32
CA LEU A 444 -3.55 31.50 -13.18
C LEU A 444 -2.18 31.15 -12.59
N ALA A 445 -1.23 32.08 -12.67
CA ALA A 445 0.07 31.92 -12.02
C ALA A 445 -0.11 31.96 -10.49
N GLY A 446 0.47 30.99 -9.78
CA GLY A 446 0.33 30.76 -8.35
C GLY A 446 -0.85 29.86 -7.97
N ASP A 447 -1.79 29.61 -8.88
CA ASP A 447 -2.95 28.75 -8.63
C ASP A 447 -2.60 27.27 -8.83
N ARG A 448 -3.40 26.41 -8.18
CA ARG A 448 -3.30 24.96 -8.34
C ARG A 448 -4.12 24.48 -9.51
N VAL A 449 -3.58 23.48 -10.21
CA VAL A 449 -4.26 22.79 -11.30
C VAL A 449 -5.41 21.96 -10.70
N PRO A 450 -6.67 22.16 -11.11
CA PRO A 450 -7.82 21.49 -10.48
C PRO A 450 -8.02 20.05 -10.90
N VAL A 451 -7.75 19.72 -12.17
CA VAL A 451 -7.98 18.42 -12.79
C VAL A 451 -6.84 18.10 -13.76
N ASP A 452 -6.64 16.82 -14.08
CA ASP A 452 -5.60 16.42 -15.02
C ASP A 452 -5.99 16.84 -16.44
N GLY A 453 -5.03 17.39 -17.19
CA GLY A 453 -5.32 17.97 -18.48
C GLY A 453 -4.12 18.13 -19.40
N VAL A 454 -4.41 18.53 -20.63
CA VAL A 454 -3.40 18.92 -21.62
C VAL A 454 -3.47 20.42 -21.81
N VAL A 455 -2.31 21.09 -21.83
CA VAL A 455 -2.22 22.52 -22.08
C VAL A 455 -2.62 22.80 -23.52
N VAL A 456 -3.65 23.61 -23.72
CA VAL A 456 -4.10 24.07 -25.04
C VAL A 456 -3.46 25.41 -25.39
N GLU A 457 -3.35 26.29 -24.39
CA GLU A 457 -2.81 27.64 -24.56
C GLU A 457 -1.92 28.04 -23.38
N GLY A 458 -0.86 28.79 -23.66
CA GLY A 458 0.09 29.28 -22.66
C GLY A 458 1.30 28.38 -22.45
N ASN A 459 2.37 28.96 -21.91
CA ASN A 459 3.60 28.28 -21.52
C ASN A 459 3.92 28.70 -20.08
N SER A 460 4.19 27.74 -19.20
CA SER A 460 4.50 28.01 -17.80
C SER A 460 5.31 26.88 -17.18
N ASP A 461 5.96 27.14 -16.06
CA ASP A 461 6.57 26.13 -15.21
C ASP A 461 5.56 25.63 -14.17
N VAL A 462 5.47 24.31 -14.02
CA VAL A 462 4.59 23.65 -13.06
C VAL A 462 5.41 22.95 -11.99
N ASP A 463 5.09 23.23 -10.73
CA ASP A 463 5.64 22.56 -9.57
C ASP A 463 4.86 21.26 -9.30
N GLU A 464 5.49 20.14 -9.62
CA GLU A 464 4.97 18.80 -9.36
C GLU A 464 5.50 18.19 -8.05
N GLN A 465 6.25 18.92 -7.21
CA GLN A 465 6.89 18.40 -6.00
C GLN A 465 5.90 17.73 -5.03
N MET A 466 4.65 18.15 -4.98
CA MET A 466 3.67 17.52 -4.08
C MET A 466 3.18 16.15 -4.58
N VAL A 467 3.28 15.87 -5.88
CA VAL A 467 2.79 14.64 -6.52
C VAL A 467 3.96 13.74 -6.89
N THR A 468 4.92 14.26 -7.65
CA THR A 468 6.12 13.54 -8.07
C THR A 468 7.22 13.65 -7.02
N GLY A 469 7.28 14.73 -6.22
CA GLY A 469 8.36 14.93 -5.24
C GLY A 469 9.69 15.37 -5.84
N GLU A 470 9.73 15.69 -7.13
CA GLU A 470 10.86 16.38 -7.75
C GLU A 470 10.84 17.86 -7.35
N SER A 471 12.00 18.42 -7.00
CA SER A 471 12.10 19.80 -6.51
C SER A 471 12.32 20.82 -7.63
N VAL A 472 12.53 20.36 -8.85
CA VAL A 472 12.75 21.22 -10.03
C VAL A 472 11.41 21.36 -10.77
N PRO A 473 10.93 22.59 -11.01
CA PRO A 473 9.72 22.82 -11.79
C PRO A 473 9.84 22.26 -13.21
N LYS A 474 8.75 21.66 -13.69
CA LYS A 474 8.65 21.10 -15.03
C LYS A 474 8.12 22.17 -16.00
N PRO A 475 8.86 22.52 -17.07
CA PRO A 475 8.34 23.43 -18.09
C PRO A 475 7.26 22.75 -18.92
N VAL A 476 6.12 23.42 -19.10
CA VAL A 476 5.00 22.95 -19.92
C VAL A 476 4.57 24.00 -20.93
N SER A 477 4.33 23.55 -22.16
CA SER A 477 3.83 24.34 -23.29
C SER A 477 2.58 23.69 -23.88
N ALA A 478 1.95 24.33 -24.87
CA ALA A 478 0.84 23.75 -25.63
C ALA A 478 1.16 22.29 -26.08
N GLY A 479 0.23 21.37 -25.83
CA GLY A 479 0.37 19.92 -26.01
C GLY A 479 0.97 19.17 -24.81
N GLY A 480 1.54 19.88 -23.82
CA GLY A 480 2.09 19.30 -22.59
C GLY A 480 1.02 18.84 -21.61
N THR A 481 1.30 17.79 -20.84
CA THR A 481 0.40 17.27 -19.80
C THR A 481 0.67 17.89 -18.44
N VAL A 482 -0.41 18.18 -17.71
CA VAL A 482 -0.38 18.66 -16.32
C VAL A 482 -1.25 17.79 -15.43
N VAL A 483 -0.84 17.66 -14.17
CA VAL A 483 -1.52 16.82 -13.17
C VAL A 483 -2.27 17.69 -12.17
N GLY A 484 -3.47 17.29 -11.78
CA GLY A 484 -4.27 17.93 -10.74
C GLY A 484 -3.56 17.96 -9.39
N GLY A 485 -3.69 19.08 -8.68
CA GLY A 485 -3.03 19.36 -7.40
C GLY A 485 -1.62 19.94 -7.51
N THR A 486 -1.03 19.97 -8.72
CA THR A 486 0.24 20.66 -8.99
C THR A 486 0.05 22.18 -8.99
N THR A 487 1.13 22.94 -8.79
CA THR A 487 1.06 24.41 -8.71
C THR A 487 1.63 25.03 -9.97
N ASN A 488 0.86 25.89 -10.63
CA ASN A 488 1.32 26.68 -11.75
C ASN A 488 2.14 27.87 -11.24
N LEU A 489 3.37 28.09 -11.72
CA LEU A 489 4.28 29.09 -11.14
C LEU A 489 4.34 30.41 -11.91
N THR A 490 4.61 30.36 -13.22
CA THR A 490 5.12 31.54 -13.95
C THR A 490 4.07 32.33 -14.72
N ALA A 491 3.16 31.67 -15.43
CA ALA A 491 2.24 32.31 -16.37
C ALA A 491 0.89 31.59 -16.44
N MET A 492 -0.13 32.27 -16.96
CA MET A 492 -1.45 31.68 -17.14
C MET A 492 -1.41 30.56 -18.20
N ILE A 493 -2.12 29.47 -17.93
CA ILE A 493 -2.31 28.37 -18.87
C ILE A 493 -3.79 28.01 -18.97
N VAL A 494 -4.22 27.60 -20.17
CA VAL A 494 -5.54 27.01 -20.40
C VAL A 494 -5.34 25.54 -20.68
N ILE A 495 -6.00 24.70 -19.88
CA ILE A 495 -5.89 23.25 -19.96
C ILE A 495 -7.22 22.66 -20.39
N GLU A 496 -7.20 21.62 -21.20
CA GLU A 496 -8.37 20.81 -21.49
C GLU A 496 -8.41 19.61 -20.53
N ALA A 497 -9.52 19.47 -19.80
CA ALA A 497 -9.69 18.41 -18.82
C ALA A 497 -9.71 17.03 -19.50
N THR A 498 -8.76 16.16 -19.16
CA THR A 498 -8.64 14.81 -19.73
C THR A 498 -9.11 13.73 -18.77
N LYS A 499 -8.76 13.85 -17.48
CA LYS A 499 -9.21 12.96 -16.41
C LYS A 499 -9.79 13.79 -15.27
N VAL A 500 -10.99 13.42 -14.83
CA VAL A 500 -11.78 14.16 -13.83
C VAL A 500 -12.34 13.21 -12.78
N GLY A 501 -12.65 13.72 -11.58
CA GLY A 501 -13.24 12.89 -10.53
C GLY A 501 -12.32 11.76 -10.05
N GLU A 502 -12.83 10.52 -10.08
CA GLU A 502 -12.10 9.30 -9.67
C GLU A 502 -10.95 8.93 -10.62
N GLU A 503 -11.00 9.36 -11.88
CA GLU A 503 -9.95 9.09 -12.89
C GLU A 503 -8.70 9.96 -12.70
N ALA A 504 -8.80 11.06 -11.93
CA ALA A 504 -7.68 11.97 -11.72
C ALA A 504 -6.57 11.29 -10.89
N VAL A 505 -5.30 11.55 -11.22
CA VAL A 505 -4.13 10.93 -10.58
C VAL A 505 -4.17 11.07 -9.06
N LEU A 506 -4.53 12.24 -8.53
CA LEU A 506 -4.61 12.43 -7.08
C LEU A 506 -5.74 11.60 -6.44
N SER A 507 -6.88 11.47 -7.10
CA SER A 507 -7.99 10.63 -6.62
C SER A 507 -7.59 9.16 -6.60
N GLN A 508 -6.87 8.70 -7.62
CA GLN A 508 -6.31 7.34 -7.67
C GLN A 508 -5.30 7.11 -6.54
N ILE A 509 -4.41 8.08 -6.27
CA ILE A 509 -3.50 8.04 -5.12
C ILE A 509 -4.28 7.90 -3.81
N LEU A 510 -5.33 8.71 -3.62
CA LEU A 510 -6.15 8.67 -2.42
C LEU A 510 -6.90 7.33 -2.26
N ARG A 511 -7.43 6.77 -3.36
CA ARG A 511 -8.11 5.46 -3.38
C ARG A 511 -7.16 4.36 -2.94
N VAL A 512 -5.99 4.27 -3.56
CA VAL A 512 -4.93 3.30 -3.24
C VAL A 512 -4.51 3.38 -1.77
N VAL A 513 -4.34 4.59 -1.24
CA VAL A 513 -3.96 4.74 0.18
C VAL A 513 -5.11 4.39 1.12
N ARG A 514 -6.37 4.67 0.78
CA ARG A 514 -7.53 4.23 1.58
C ARG A 514 -7.65 2.70 1.59
N GLU A 515 -7.49 2.05 0.44
CA GLU A 515 -7.45 0.58 0.34
C GLU A 515 -6.34 -0.03 1.22
N ALA A 516 -5.18 0.63 1.28
CA ALA A 516 -4.08 0.29 2.17
C ALA A 516 -4.40 0.36 3.64
N GLN A 517 -5.13 1.39 4.04
CA GLN A 517 -5.58 1.51 5.42
C GLN A 517 -6.65 0.46 5.75
N ASN A 518 -7.43 0.03 4.75
CA ASN A 518 -8.57 -0.88 4.90
C ASN A 518 -8.19 -2.37 5.01
N SER A 519 -6.97 -2.73 4.64
CA SER A 519 -6.54 -4.13 4.59
C SER A 519 -5.78 -4.56 5.86
N LYS A 520 -6.15 -5.74 6.39
CA LYS A 520 -5.54 -6.30 7.62
C LYS A 520 -4.25 -7.07 7.30
N PRO A 521 -3.08 -6.64 7.82
CA PRO A 521 -1.82 -7.37 7.65
C PRO A 521 -1.85 -8.72 8.36
N ALA A 522 -1.01 -9.66 7.91
CA ALA A 522 -0.91 -10.98 8.53
C ALA A 522 -0.38 -10.91 9.98
N ILE A 523 0.54 -9.97 10.27
CA ILE A 523 1.05 -9.78 11.64
C ILE A 523 -0.03 -9.30 12.61
N GLN A 524 -0.98 -8.48 12.15
CA GLN A 524 -2.10 -8.01 12.98
C GLN A 524 -3.02 -9.17 13.37
N ARG A 525 -3.24 -10.13 12.46
CA ARG A 525 -4.01 -11.35 12.77
C ARG A 525 -3.36 -12.19 13.87
N ILE A 526 -2.03 -12.23 13.92
CA ILE A 526 -1.30 -12.92 15.00
C ILE A 526 -1.49 -12.18 16.31
N ALA A 527 -1.36 -10.86 16.32
CA ALA A 527 -1.59 -10.03 17.52
C ALA A 527 -3.01 -10.18 18.07
N ASP A 528 -4.02 -10.16 17.20
CA ASP A 528 -5.43 -10.36 17.56
C ASP A 528 -5.66 -11.76 18.14
N LYS A 529 -5.05 -12.81 17.55
CA LYS A 529 -5.11 -14.19 18.07
C LYS A 529 -4.45 -14.34 19.43
N VAL A 530 -3.33 -13.64 19.66
CA VAL A 530 -2.62 -13.62 20.95
C VAL A 530 -3.48 -12.90 21.98
N ALA A 531 -3.98 -11.70 21.68
CA ALA A 531 -4.81 -10.92 22.59
C ALA A 531 -6.10 -11.68 22.99
N ALA A 532 -6.75 -12.34 22.03
CA ALA A 532 -7.98 -13.11 22.28
C ALA A 532 -7.78 -14.28 23.25
N ARG A 533 -6.60 -14.90 23.27
CA ARG A 533 -6.26 -15.98 24.23
C ARG A 533 -5.66 -15.45 25.52
N PHE A 534 -4.90 -14.36 25.43
CA PHE A 534 -4.17 -13.78 26.55
C PHE A 534 -5.10 -13.16 27.59
N VAL A 535 -6.14 -12.42 27.17
CA VAL A 535 -7.06 -11.75 28.11
C VAL A 535 -7.82 -12.75 29.01
N PRO A 536 -8.45 -13.82 28.49
CA PRO A 536 -9.05 -14.84 29.36
C PRO A 536 -8.04 -15.55 30.27
N ALA A 537 -6.85 -15.88 29.74
CA ALA A 537 -5.80 -16.53 30.52
C ALA A 537 -5.35 -15.67 31.72
N VAL A 538 -5.22 -14.36 31.53
CA VAL A 538 -4.90 -13.40 32.59
C VAL A 538 -6.00 -13.33 33.65
N ILE A 539 -7.28 -13.32 33.25
CA ILE A 539 -8.40 -13.28 34.20
C ILE A 539 -8.41 -14.55 35.05
N ILE A 540 -8.20 -15.71 34.43
CA ILE A 540 -8.10 -16.99 35.16
C ILE A 540 -6.88 -16.94 36.10
N PHE A 541 -5.74 -16.47 35.61
CA PHE A 541 -4.52 -16.34 36.41
C PHE A 541 -4.71 -15.41 37.61
N SER A 542 -5.36 -14.25 37.44
CA SER A 542 -5.62 -13.33 38.56
C SER A 542 -6.58 -13.94 39.59
N LEU A 543 -7.62 -14.67 39.16
CA LEU A 543 -8.50 -15.40 40.07
C LEU A 543 -7.73 -16.49 40.85
N VAL A 544 -6.81 -17.19 40.20
CA VAL A 544 -5.92 -18.16 40.88
C VAL A 544 -5.02 -17.45 41.89
N VAL A 545 -4.42 -16.31 41.55
CA VAL A 545 -3.62 -15.49 42.47
C VAL A 545 -4.44 -15.09 43.71
N LEU A 546 -5.67 -14.60 43.50
CA LEU A 546 -6.58 -14.24 44.60
C LEU A 546 -6.85 -15.46 45.50
N ALA A 547 -7.18 -16.62 44.92
CA ALA A 547 -7.47 -17.83 45.65
C ALA A 547 -6.25 -18.33 46.46
N VAL A 548 -5.06 -18.35 45.84
CA VAL A 548 -3.83 -18.81 46.49
C VAL A 548 -3.49 -17.93 47.70
N TRP A 549 -3.49 -16.60 47.54
CA TRP A 549 -3.16 -15.69 48.65
C TRP A 549 -4.22 -15.72 49.76
N LEU A 550 -5.50 -15.86 49.42
CA LEU A 550 -6.56 -16.04 50.41
C LEU A 550 -6.40 -17.35 51.19
N LEU A 551 -6.10 -18.45 50.51
CA LEU A 551 -5.89 -19.76 51.14
C LEU A 551 -4.65 -19.75 52.04
N LEU A 552 -3.51 -19.24 51.55
CA LEU A 552 -2.28 -19.15 52.34
C LEU A 552 -2.49 -18.32 53.61
N GLY A 553 -3.29 -17.25 53.53
CA GLY A 553 -3.57 -16.41 54.68
C GLY A 553 -4.66 -16.95 55.59
N ALA A 554 -5.60 -17.76 55.09
CA ALA A 554 -6.58 -18.47 55.91
C ALA A 554 -5.91 -19.59 56.74
N PHE A 555 -4.92 -20.28 56.17
CA PHE A 555 -4.13 -21.31 56.87
C PHE A 555 -2.93 -20.74 57.66
N ASN A 556 -2.74 -19.42 57.70
CA ASN A 556 -1.58 -18.76 58.32
C ASN A 556 -0.22 -19.33 57.88
N LEU A 557 -0.09 -19.72 56.60
CA LEU A 557 1.10 -20.34 56.02
C LEU A 557 2.23 -19.35 55.71
N TYR A 558 1.98 -18.04 55.79
CA TYR A 558 2.99 -17.00 55.66
C TYR A 558 3.13 -16.17 56.96
N PRO A 559 4.33 -15.63 57.24
CA PRO A 559 4.57 -14.82 58.44
C PRO A 559 3.63 -13.62 58.52
N SER A 560 3.06 -13.35 59.70
CA SER A 560 2.19 -12.19 59.91
C SER A 560 2.88 -10.85 59.66
N GLU A 561 4.22 -10.83 59.74
CA GLU A 561 5.08 -9.67 59.46
C GLU A 561 5.07 -9.24 57.98
N TRP A 562 4.66 -10.12 57.07
CA TRP A 562 4.53 -9.79 55.65
C TRP A 562 3.33 -8.88 55.36
N ARG A 563 2.36 -8.83 56.29
CA ARG A 563 1.24 -7.90 56.23
C ARG A 563 1.64 -6.58 56.89
N GLY A 564 1.16 -5.47 56.35
CA GLY A 564 1.27 -4.17 57.04
C GLY A 564 0.54 -4.22 58.39
N ASN A 565 0.94 -3.34 59.33
CA ASN A 565 0.28 -3.23 60.63
C ASN A 565 -1.23 -2.99 60.43
N ASN A 566 -2.08 -3.87 60.96
CA ASN A 566 -3.55 -3.89 60.83
C ASN A 566 -4.14 -4.26 59.45
N GLU A 567 -3.36 -4.78 58.50
CA GLU A 567 -3.90 -5.27 57.22
C GLU A 567 -4.59 -6.64 57.39
N SER A 568 -5.81 -6.78 56.86
CA SER A 568 -6.50 -8.07 56.83
C SER A 568 -5.92 -8.99 55.75
N THR A 569 -6.08 -10.30 55.92
CA THR A 569 -5.73 -11.29 54.89
C THR A 569 -6.39 -11.00 53.55
N THR A 570 -7.63 -10.50 53.57
CA THR A 570 -8.39 -10.19 52.35
C THR A 570 -7.79 -9.01 51.61
N VAL A 571 -7.46 -7.91 52.29
CA VAL A 571 -6.80 -6.72 51.70
C VAL A 571 -5.53 -7.15 50.95
N PHE A 572 -4.68 -7.92 51.63
CA PHE A 572 -3.40 -8.36 51.10
C PHE A 572 -3.54 -9.20 49.83
N ALA A 573 -4.51 -10.11 49.77
CA ALA A 573 -4.78 -10.90 48.57
C ALA A 573 -5.42 -10.07 47.44
N PHE A 574 -6.30 -9.13 47.78
CA PHE A 574 -6.94 -8.23 46.82
C PHE A 574 -5.94 -7.29 46.14
N ASP A 575 -4.91 -6.83 46.84
CA ASP A 575 -3.84 -6.01 46.27
C ASP A 575 -3.13 -6.70 45.10
N PHE A 576 -2.67 -7.94 45.30
CA PHE A 576 -2.03 -8.72 44.24
C PHE A 576 -3.00 -9.05 43.10
N PHE A 577 -4.28 -9.31 43.41
CA PHE A 577 -5.31 -9.53 42.40
C PHE A 577 -5.51 -8.30 41.49
N ILE A 578 -5.72 -7.13 42.08
CA ILE A 578 -5.94 -5.88 41.33
C ILE A 578 -4.67 -5.49 40.57
N ALA A 579 -3.50 -5.56 41.22
CA ALA A 579 -2.22 -5.28 40.58
C ALA A 579 -2.00 -6.19 39.36
N THR A 580 -2.31 -7.49 39.47
CA THR A 580 -2.19 -8.44 38.36
C THR A 580 -3.13 -8.09 37.20
N ILE A 581 -4.41 -7.79 37.46
CA ILE A 581 -5.37 -7.40 36.41
C ILE A 581 -4.92 -6.14 35.69
N VAL A 582 -4.46 -5.13 36.43
CA VAL A 582 -4.04 -3.84 35.87
C VAL A 582 -2.74 -3.97 35.08
N ALA A 583 -1.75 -4.68 35.62
CA ALA A 583 -0.45 -4.87 34.98
C ALA A 583 -0.55 -5.64 33.66
N ALA A 584 -1.57 -6.48 33.51
CA ALA A 584 -1.75 -7.35 32.37
C ALA A 584 -2.38 -6.69 31.13
N CYS A 585 -2.81 -5.42 31.17
CA CYS A 585 -3.47 -4.82 29.99
C CYS A 585 -2.55 -4.85 28.76
N PRO A 586 -2.92 -5.55 27.67
CA PRO A 586 -2.09 -5.65 26.47
C PRO A 586 -2.30 -4.43 25.55
N CYS A 587 -2.48 -3.24 26.10
CA CYS A 587 -2.93 -2.08 25.34
C CYS A 587 -1.91 -1.67 24.24
N ALA A 588 -0.62 -1.77 24.55
CA ALA A 588 0.48 -1.52 23.61
C ALA A 588 0.50 -2.52 22.44
N LEU A 589 0.06 -3.76 22.66
CA LEU A 589 0.04 -4.84 21.68
C LEU A 589 -0.90 -4.53 20.51
N GLY A 590 -2.10 -4.02 20.82
CA GLY A 590 -3.13 -3.69 19.83
C GLY A 590 -2.80 -2.46 18.98
N LEU A 591 -1.90 -1.60 19.46
CA LEU A 591 -1.49 -0.37 18.77
C LEU A 591 -0.21 -0.52 17.93
N ALA A 592 0.66 -1.45 18.32
CA ALA A 592 1.99 -1.62 17.72
C ALA A 592 1.97 -1.73 16.19
N THR A 593 1.09 -2.57 15.65
CA THR A 593 1.00 -2.82 14.20
C THR A 593 0.30 -1.70 13.42
N PRO A 594 -0.95 -1.33 13.74
CA PRO A 594 -1.69 -0.37 12.92
C PRO A 594 -1.01 1.00 12.91
N THR A 595 -0.41 1.44 14.03
CA THR A 595 0.30 2.73 14.07
C THR A 595 1.57 2.70 13.23
N ALA A 596 2.41 1.66 13.33
CA ALA A 596 3.64 1.58 12.57
C ALA A 596 3.36 1.50 11.05
N ILE A 597 2.40 0.69 10.62
CA ILE A 597 2.04 0.56 9.21
C ILE A 597 1.44 1.86 8.69
N MET A 598 0.54 2.50 9.43
CA MET A 598 -0.06 3.77 9.02
C MET A 598 0.97 4.91 8.91
N VAL A 599 1.95 4.99 9.83
CA VAL A 599 3.06 5.94 9.70
C VAL A 599 3.94 5.57 8.51
N GLY A 600 4.26 4.29 8.32
CA GLY A 600 5.06 3.78 7.21
C GLY A 600 4.46 4.11 5.85
N THR A 601 3.18 3.76 5.61
CA THR A 601 2.48 4.07 4.35
C THR A 601 2.32 5.57 4.14
N GLY A 602 2.06 6.34 5.20
CA GLY A 602 2.00 7.80 5.12
C GLY A 602 3.33 8.48 4.78
N VAL A 603 4.45 7.93 5.27
CA VAL A 603 5.81 8.38 4.89
C VAL A 603 6.15 7.93 3.46
N GLY A 604 5.77 6.73 3.06
CA GLY A 604 5.92 6.24 1.68
C GLY A 604 5.20 7.15 0.68
N ALA A 605 3.94 7.49 0.94
CA ALA A 605 3.15 8.32 0.04
C ALA A 605 3.77 9.71 -0.18
N LYS A 606 4.36 10.31 0.87
CA LYS A 606 5.10 11.59 0.74
C LYS A 606 6.33 11.51 -0.15
N HIS A 607 6.89 10.32 -0.34
CA HIS A 607 8.05 10.07 -1.18
C HIS A 607 7.67 9.41 -2.51
N GLY A 608 6.39 9.42 -2.89
CA GLY A 608 5.93 8.83 -4.16
C GLY A 608 5.85 7.31 -4.16
N ILE A 609 5.80 6.66 -2.99
CA ILE A 609 5.69 5.21 -2.83
C ILE A 609 4.33 4.89 -2.24
N LEU A 610 3.43 4.39 -3.07
CA LEU A 610 2.08 4.04 -2.67
C LEU A 610 2.01 2.54 -2.45
N VAL A 611 1.53 2.13 -1.29
CA VAL A 611 1.42 0.72 -0.94
C VAL A 611 -0.03 0.45 -0.62
N LYS A 612 -0.68 -0.51 -1.30
CA LYS A 612 -2.10 -0.86 -1.15
C LYS A 612 -2.43 -1.76 0.02
N CYS A 613 -1.44 -2.39 0.64
CA CYS A 613 -1.72 -3.27 1.77
C CYS A 613 -0.52 -3.36 2.73
N GLY A 614 -0.79 -3.47 4.03
CA GLY A 614 0.25 -3.77 5.01
C GLY A 614 0.91 -5.14 4.78
N MET A 615 0.22 -6.10 4.12
CA MET A 615 0.81 -7.38 3.72
C MET A 615 1.92 -7.20 2.68
N THR A 616 1.79 -6.23 1.78
CA THR A 616 2.82 -5.87 0.79
C THR A 616 4.11 -5.43 1.47
N LEU A 617 4.02 -4.63 2.55
CA LEU A 617 5.18 -4.25 3.34
C LEU A 617 5.84 -5.47 4.03
N GLU A 618 5.06 -6.46 4.47
CA GLU A 618 5.62 -7.68 5.08
C GLU A 618 6.27 -8.61 4.05
N ALA A 619 5.63 -8.80 2.90
CA ALA A 619 6.15 -9.61 1.81
C ALA A 619 7.43 -9.00 1.22
N MET A 620 7.42 -7.68 0.94
CA MET A 620 8.57 -6.96 0.38
C MET A 620 9.86 -7.06 1.24
N ARG A 621 9.71 -7.17 2.56
CA ARG A 621 10.85 -7.38 3.47
C ARG A 621 11.46 -8.79 3.30
N ARG A 622 10.63 -9.79 3.04
CA ARG A 622 11.02 -11.21 2.97
C ARG A 622 11.51 -11.62 1.59
N THR A 623 11.18 -10.85 0.56
CA THR A 623 11.52 -11.11 -0.83
C THR A 623 13.03 -11.32 -1.02
N ARG A 624 13.37 -12.39 -1.75
CA ARG A 624 14.74 -12.72 -2.20
C ARG A 624 14.89 -12.76 -3.72
N CYS A 625 13.79 -12.60 -4.45
CA CYS A 625 13.73 -12.64 -5.91
C CYS A 625 12.97 -11.41 -6.43
N VAL A 626 13.60 -10.67 -7.34
CA VAL A 626 12.98 -9.54 -8.04
C VAL A 626 13.01 -9.83 -9.54
N VAL A 627 11.84 -9.79 -10.15
CA VAL A 627 11.63 -9.96 -11.58
C VAL A 627 11.28 -8.61 -12.17
N PHE A 628 12.06 -8.15 -13.13
CA PHE A 628 11.81 -6.90 -13.84
C PHE A 628 11.24 -7.18 -15.23
N ASP A 629 10.21 -6.43 -15.61
CA ASP A 629 9.93 -6.21 -17.02
C ASP A 629 11.03 -5.34 -17.65
N LYS A 630 11.24 -5.49 -18.96
CA LYS A 630 12.24 -4.70 -19.68
C LYS A 630 11.72 -3.31 -20.03
N THR A 631 10.61 -3.24 -20.76
CA THR A 631 10.16 -2.01 -21.45
C THR A 631 9.51 -1.07 -20.44
N GLY A 632 9.95 0.20 -20.39
CA GLY A 632 9.41 1.20 -19.46
C GLY A 632 9.81 1.00 -17.99
N THR A 633 10.30 -0.18 -17.63
CA THR A 633 10.76 -0.54 -16.29
C THR A 633 12.28 -0.40 -16.14
N ILE A 634 13.07 -1.27 -16.78
CA ILE A 634 14.54 -1.14 -16.82
C ILE A 634 14.94 -0.01 -17.77
N THR A 635 14.23 0.09 -18.89
CA THR A 635 14.45 1.08 -19.93
C THR A 635 13.53 2.29 -19.77
N ASN A 636 13.81 3.35 -20.53
CA ASN A 636 12.97 4.54 -20.53
C ASN A 636 11.60 4.30 -21.19
N GLY A 637 11.46 3.25 -22.01
CA GLY A 637 10.23 2.94 -22.75
C GLY A 637 10.03 3.81 -23.99
N THR A 638 11.05 4.59 -24.37
CA THR A 638 11.04 5.45 -25.56
C THR A 638 12.22 5.07 -26.45
N LEU A 639 11.93 4.87 -27.74
CA LEU A 639 12.99 4.65 -28.72
C LEU A 639 13.79 5.93 -28.92
N CYS A 640 15.10 5.80 -28.92
CA CYS A 640 16.04 6.87 -29.24
C CYS A 640 17.03 6.40 -30.30
N VAL A 641 17.52 7.34 -31.11
CA VAL A 641 18.55 7.05 -32.12
C VAL A 641 19.90 7.01 -31.42
N VAL A 642 20.44 5.80 -31.20
CA VAL A 642 21.71 5.58 -30.49
C VAL A 642 22.90 5.63 -31.46
N PHE A 643 22.65 5.32 -32.73
CA PHE A 643 23.67 5.37 -33.76
C PHE A 643 23.05 5.87 -35.07
N GLN A 644 23.72 6.82 -35.70
CA GLN A 644 23.36 7.27 -37.03
C GLN A 644 24.59 7.29 -37.93
N ARG A 645 24.38 7.03 -39.23
CA ARG A 645 25.43 7.15 -40.23
C ARG A 645 24.88 7.74 -41.52
N ARG A 646 25.64 8.68 -42.07
CA ARG A 646 25.33 9.45 -43.27
C ARG A 646 26.30 9.04 -44.39
N TRP A 647 25.82 8.90 -45.63
CA TRP A 647 26.64 8.54 -46.80
C TRP A 647 26.46 9.52 -47.96
N GLY A 648 27.55 9.77 -48.69
CA GLY A 648 27.57 10.54 -49.94
C GLY A 648 27.56 12.06 -49.76
N ASN A 649 27.71 12.77 -50.88
CA ASN A 649 27.64 14.24 -50.93
C ASN A 649 26.17 14.69 -50.88
N GLY A 650 25.84 15.66 -50.02
CA GLY A 650 24.46 16.13 -49.80
C GLY A 650 23.66 15.32 -48.75
N ALA A 651 24.33 14.55 -47.89
CA ALA A 651 23.65 13.75 -46.87
C ALA A 651 22.88 14.58 -45.83
N ASP A 652 23.34 15.80 -45.51
CA ASP A 652 22.64 16.67 -44.56
C ASP A 652 21.26 17.11 -45.08
N ALA A 653 21.20 17.54 -46.35
CA ALA A 653 19.94 17.85 -47.03
C ALA A 653 19.00 16.62 -47.13
N ALA A 654 19.56 15.44 -47.33
CA ALA A 654 18.80 14.19 -47.34
C ALA A 654 18.23 13.85 -45.94
N VAL A 655 18.98 14.10 -44.87
CA VAL A 655 18.53 13.89 -43.48
C VAL A 655 17.43 14.87 -43.10
N ASP A 656 17.52 16.13 -43.54
CA ASP A 656 16.47 17.13 -43.33
C ASP A 656 15.16 16.75 -44.03
N ALA A 657 15.25 16.26 -45.27
CA ALA A 657 14.12 15.73 -46.02
C ALA A 657 13.48 14.51 -45.31
N VAL A 658 14.29 13.61 -44.75
CA VAL A 658 13.84 12.46 -43.94
C VAL A 658 13.14 12.94 -42.66
N GLY A 659 13.70 13.93 -41.96
CA GLY A 659 13.09 14.52 -40.77
C GLY A 659 11.71 15.13 -41.06
N ALA A 660 11.54 15.79 -42.22
CA ALA A 660 10.25 16.37 -42.63
C ALA A 660 9.18 15.29 -42.87
N VAL A 661 9.56 14.15 -43.45
CA VAL A 661 8.65 13.01 -43.66
C VAL A 661 8.27 12.38 -42.32
N GLU A 662 9.25 12.12 -41.45
CA GLU A 662 9.01 11.41 -40.18
C GLU A 662 8.23 12.26 -39.16
N GLN A 663 8.30 13.59 -39.23
CA GLN A 663 7.46 14.48 -38.41
C GLN A 663 5.95 14.32 -38.65
N ARG A 664 5.53 13.79 -39.81
CA ARG A 664 4.11 13.53 -40.12
C ARG A 664 3.60 12.18 -39.61
N SER A 665 4.49 11.30 -39.13
CA SER A 665 4.15 9.95 -38.71
C SER A 665 4.08 9.84 -37.19
N ASN A 666 3.01 9.21 -36.68
CA ASN A 666 2.84 8.90 -35.26
C ASN A 666 3.58 7.62 -34.83
N HIS A 667 4.29 6.95 -35.74
CA HIS A 667 4.99 5.71 -35.41
C HIS A 667 6.16 5.98 -34.43
N PRO A 668 6.39 5.14 -33.40
CA PRO A 668 7.46 5.38 -32.41
C PRO A 668 8.86 5.55 -33.01
N ILE A 669 9.19 4.80 -34.07
CA ILE A 669 10.44 4.91 -34.83
C ILE A 669 10.54 6.28 -35.51
N SER A 670 9.48 6.71 -36.19
CA SER A 670 9.39 8.00 -36.86
C SER A 670 9.61 9.16 -35.90
N ARG A 671 8.96 9.11 -34.73
CA ARG A 671 9.11 10.15 -33.70
C ARG A 671 10.53 10.25 -33.19
N ALA A 672 11.19 9.11 -32.97
CA ALA A 672 12.58 9.08 -32.52
C ALA A 672 13.55 9.68 -33.56
N ILE A 673 13.35 9.37 -34.85
CA ILE A 673 14.14 9.93 -35.95
C ILE A 673 13.87 11.44 -36.08
N ALA A 674 12.60 11.86 -36.07
CA ALA A 674 12.21 13.26 -36.17
C ALA A 674 12.82 14.12 -35.03
N VAL A 675 12.80 13.62 -33.79
CA VAL A 675 13.44 14.29 -32.64
C VAL A 675 14.96 14.35 -32.82
N CYS A 676 15.59 13.25 -33.26
CA CYS A 676 17.03 13.21 -33.49
C CYS A 676 17.48 14.24 -34.55
N VAL A 677 16.76 14.34 -35.66
CA VAL A 677 17.06 15.31 -36.73
C VAL A 677 16.78 16.74 -36.28
N ALA A 678 15.66 16.99 -35.60
CA ALA A 678 15.32 18.32 -35.10
C ALA A 678 16.28 18.84 -34.01
N SER A 679 16.98 17.94 -33.31
CA SER A 679 17.96 18.29 -32.29
C SER A 679 19.32 18.72 -32.87
N ASP A 680 19.57 18.48 -34.17
CA ASP A 680 20.80 18.90 -34.83
C ASP A 680 20.77 20.42 -35.10
N PRO A 681 21.73 21.22 -34.58
CA PRO A 681 21.74 22.67 -34.77
C PRO A 681 21.82 23.12 -36.24
N LYS A 682 22.23 22.21 -37.14
CA LYS A 682 22.35 22.47 -38.59
C LYS A 682 21.10 22.07 -39.38
N SER A 683 20.08 21.48 -38.74
CA SER A 683 18.92 20.96 -39.44
C SER A 683 18.07 22.07 -40.08
N GLN A 684 17.73 21.90 -41.36
CA GLN A 684 16.82 22.77 -42.12
C GLN A 684 15.52 22.06 -42.49
N VAL A 685 15.00 21.19 -41.61
CA VAL A 685 13.75 20.43 -41.84
C VAL A 685 12.57 21.31 -42.28
N ALA A 686 12.44 22.53 -41.75
CA ALA A 686 11.36 23.46 -42.10
C ALA A 686 11.39 23.96 -43.56
N ALA A 687 12.52 23.82 -44.25
CA ALA A 687 12.69 24.17 -45.66
C ALA A 687 12.04 23.15 -46.60
N TYR A 688 11.65 21.97 -46.10
CA TYR A 688 11.02 20.90 -46.88
C TYR A 688 9.53 20.78 -46.58
N GLU A 689 8.75 20.48 -47.62
CA GLU A 689 7.31 20.22 -47.53
C GLU A 689 7.00 18.85 -48.13
N VAL A 690 6.29 18.00 -47.38
CA VAL A 690 5.90 16.67 -47.86
C VAL A 690 4.67 16.81 -48.75
N VAL A 691 4.82 16.50 -50.04
CA VAL A 691 3.78 16.59 -51.05
C VAL A 691 2.87 15.36 -51.00
N THR A 692 3.48 14.18 -51.03
CA THR A 692 2.77 12.89 -50.92
C THR A 692 3.52 11.96 -49.98
N SER A 693 2.77 11.15 -49.22
CA SER A 693 3.32 10.13 -48.34
C SER A 693 2.43 8.90 -48.35
N THR A 694 3.01 7.75 -48.63
CA THR A 694 2.35 6.44 -48.61
C THR A 694 3.07 5.54 -47.62
N VAL A 695 2.32 5.02 -46.65
CA VAL A 695 2.83 4.07 -45.65
C VAL A 695 2.63 2.65 -46.15
N HIS A 696 3.70 1.86 -46.13
CA HIS A 696 3.70 0.44 -46.44
C HIS A 696 3.87 -0.34 -45.14
N SER A 697 2.78 -0.94 -44.65
CA SER A 697 2.77 -1.69 -43.39
C SER A 697 3.86 -2.75 -43.33
N GLY A 698 4.64 -2.76 -42.25
CA GLY A 698 5.74 -3.70 -42.03
C GLY A 698 7.02 -3.44 -42.84
N LEU A 699 7.01 -2.44 -43.74
CA LEU A 699 8.16 -2.09 -44.59
C LEU A 699 8.69 -0.69 -44.26
N GLY A 700 7.83 0.34 -44.32
CA GLY A 700 8.21 1.73 -44.07
C GLY A 700 7.35 2.76 -44.81
N VAL A 701 7.92 3.93 -45.09
CA VAL A 701 7.24 5.08 -45.70
C VAL A 701 7.93 5.49 -47.00
N LYS A 702 7.14 5.66 -48.05
CA LYS A 702 7.56 6.27 -49.31
C LYS A 702 6.94 7.66 -49.40
N ALA A 703 7.74 8.68 -49.66
CA ALA A 703 7.26 10.05 -49.74
C ALA A 703 7.96 10.85 -50.83
N THR A 704 7.27 11.84 -51.37
CA THR A 704 7.85 12.86 -52.24
C THR A 704 7.85 14.18 -51.48
N VAL A 705 9.03 14.76 -51.31
CA VAL A 705 9.27 16.00 -50.55
C VAL A 705 9.76 17.08 -51.51
N GLN A 706 9.23 18.29 -51.34
CA GLN A 706 9.59 19.45 -52.15
C GLN A 706 10.31 20.48 -51.27
N HIS A 707 11.42 21.03 -51.76
CA HIS A 707 12.08 22.14 -51.09
C HIS A 707 11.32 23.44 -51.38
N LYS A 708 11.00 24.23 -50.35
CA LYS A 708 10.15 25.43 -50.43
C LYS A 708 10.74 26.52 -51.33
N ASP A 709 12.05 26.76 -51.25
CA ASP A 709 12.69 27.82 -52.04
C ASP A 709 13.03 27.42 -53.48
N SER A 710 13.46 26.18 -53.73
CA SER A 710 13.93 25.74 -55.05
C SER A 710 12.87 25.00 -55.86
N GLY A 711 11.77 24.59 -55.24
CA GLY A 711 10.71 23.80 -55.87
C GLY A 711 11.14 22.38 -56.28
N HIS A 712 12.36 21.96 -55.97
CA HIS A 712 12.89 20.66 -56.37
C HIS A 712 12.23 19.52 -55.58
N GLN A 713 11.81 18.47 -56.27
CA GLN A 713 11.16 17.29 -55.68
C GLN A 713 12.18 16.17 -55.50
N LEU A 714 12.22 15.61 -54.29
CA LEU A 714 13.06 14.49 -53.90
C LEU A 714 12.18 13.29 -53.57
N ASN A 715 12.57 12.11 -54.04
CA ASN A 715 11.89 10.87 -53.68
C ASN A 715 12.60 10.20 -52.50
N VAL A 716 11.87 10.06 -51.39
CA VAL A 716 12.39 9.56 -50.11
C VAL A 716 11.71 8.24 -49.76
N PHE A 717 12.53 7.23 -49.47
CA PHE A 717 12.12 5.93 -48.98
C PHE A 717 12.74 5.71 -47.61
N ILE A 718 11.94 5.42 -46.59
CA ILE A 718 12.41 5.20 -45.22
C ILE A 718 11.83 3.89 -44.72
N GLY A 719 12.67 2.92 -44.36
CA GLY A 719 12.17 1.61 -43.97
C GLY A 719 13.24 0.59 -43.64
N ASN A 720 12.82 -0.67 -43.56
CA ASN A 720 13.71 -1.80 -43.37
C ASN A 720 14.46 -2.17 -44.67
N MET A 721 15.33 -3.19 -44.58
CA MET A 721 16.13 -3.64 -45.73
C MET A 721 15.25 -4.19 -46.87
N ASP A 722 14.12 -4.82 -46.55
CA ASP A 722 13.18 -5.37 -47.53
C ASP A 722 12.50 -4.25 -48.34
N MET A 723 12.21 -3.11 -47.72
CA MET A 723 11.69 -1.93 -48.43
C MET A 723 12.69 -1.39 -49.45
N MET A 724 13.98 -1.36 -49.11
CA MET A 724 15.02 -0.89 -50.02
C MET A 724 15.14 -1.82 -51.22
N LEU A 725 15.20 -3.14 -50.98
CA LEU A 725 15.33 -4.14 -52.03
C LEU A 725 14.09 -4.20 -52.94
N SER A 726 12.88 -4.18 -52.38
CA SER A 726 11.62 -4.19 -53.14
C SER A 726 11.38 -2.91 -53.95
N SER A 727 11.99 -1.79 -53.53
CA SER A 727 11.94 -0.52 -54.26
C SER A 727 13.04 -0.39 -55.33
N GLY A 728 13.87 -1.42 -55.53
CA GLY A 728 14.95 -1.40 -56.52
C GLY A 728 16.14 -0.52 -56.13
N ILE A 729 16.33 -0.25 -54.83
CA ILE A 729 17.40 0.61 -54.30
C ILE A 729 18.61 -0.27 -53.98
N ASP A 730 19.75 0.05 -54.59
CA ASP A 730 20.99 -0.71 -54.35
C ASP A 730 21.56 -0.41 -52.95
N VAL A 731 21.74 -1.46 -52.16
CA VAL A 731 22.30 -1.38 -50.80
C VAL A 731 23.74 -1.84 -50.86
N SER A 732 24.68 -0.90 -50.73
CA SER A 732 26.11 -1.21 -50.82
C SER A 732 26.56 -2.20 -49.75
N GLY A 733 27.61 -2.98 -50.05
CA GLY A 733 28.18 -3.97 -49.14
C GLY A 733 28.67 -3.37 -47.81
N GLU A 734 29.00 -2.08 -47.76
CA GLU A 734 29.34 -1.39 -46.51
C GLU A 734 28.11 -1.12 -45.65
N VAL A 735 27.01 -0.64 -46.24
CA VAL A 735 25.75 -0.39 -45.52
C VAL A 735 25.23 -1.70 -44.94
N ALA A 736 25.24 -2.78 -45.73
CA ALA A 736 24.79 -4.11 -45.28
C ALA A 736 25.63 -4.65 -44.10
N LYS A 737 26.94 -4.37 -44.05
CA LYS A 737 27.80 -4.73 -42.89
C LYS A 737 27.40 -3.95 -41.64
N VAL A 738 27.17 -2.64 -41.76
CA VAL A 738 26.76 -1.79 -40.62
C VAL A 738 25.39 -2.20 -40.09
N VAL A 739 24.43 -2.48 -40.97
CA VAL A 739 23.10 -3.00 -40.60
C VAL A 739 23.24 -4.28 -39.78
N ARG A 740 24.00 -5.27 -40.29
CA ARG A 740 24.20 -6.55 -39.61
C ARG A 740 24.86 -6.39 -38.23
N TRP A 741 25.85 -5.50 -38.13
CA TRP A 741 26.51 -5.19 -36.86
C TRP A 741 25.55 -4.56 -35.85
N GLN A 742 24.78 -3.55 -36.26
CA GLN A 742 23.81 -2.87 -35.39
C GLN A 742 22.66 -3.80 -34.96
N MET A 743 22.14 -4.63 -35.87
CA MET A 743 21.14 -5.65 -35.53
C MET A 743 21.70 -6.71 -34.57
N GLY A 744 22.99 -7.06 -34.70
CA GLY A 744 23.68 -7.94 -33.75
C GLY A 744 23.81 -7.38 -32.33
N LEU A 745 23.71 -6.05 -32.18
CA LEU A 745 23.63 -5.36 -30.88
C LEU A 745 22.18 -5.26 -30.35
N GLY A 746 21.22 -5.93 -30.99
CA GLY A 746 19.80 -5.87 -30.60
C GLY A 746 19.15 -4.52 -30.88
N ARG A 747 19.60 -3.80 -31.92
CA ARG A 747 19.05 -2.49 -32.30
C ARG A 747 18.14 -2.59 -33.51
N THR A 748 17.09 -1.79 -33.52
CA THR A 748 16.20 -1.66 -34.67
C THR A 748 16.84 -0.73 -35.69
N VAL A 749 17.13 -1.21 -36.89
CA VAL A 749 17.82 -0.41 -37.91
C VAL A 749 16.83 0.02 -38.99
N THR A 750 16.81 1.33 -39.25
CA THR A 750 16.02 1.95 -40.31
C THR A 750 16.96 2.61 -41.31
N LEU A 751 16.71 2.36 -42.59
CA LEU A 751 17.44 2.92 -43.71
C LEU A 751 16.59 3.99 -44.36
N ALA A 752 17.24 5.06 -44.82
CA ALA A 752 16.61 6.10 -45.61
C ALA A 752 17.39 6.34 -46.91
N ALA A 753 16.67 6.27 -48.02
CA ALA A 753 17.18 6.48 -49.35
C ALA A 753 16.53 7.69 -49.99
N VAL A 754 17.34 8.51 -50.65
CA VAL A 754 16.92 9.71 -51.37
C VAL A 754 17.42 9.61 -52.80
N ASP A 755 16.50 9.78 -53.75
CA ASP A 755 16.74 9.64 -55.20
C ASP A 755 17.41 8.31 -55.58
N GLY A 756 16.91 7.22 -55.02
CA GLY A 756 17.33 5.85 -55.37
C GLY A 756 18.66 5.40 -54.76
N SER A 757 19.25 6.17 -53.84
CA SER A 757 20.47 5.78 -53.11
C SER A 757 20.30 5.91 -51.61
N VAL A 758 20.79 4.95 -50.83
CA VAL A 758 20.78 5.02 -49.36
C VAL A 758 21.71 6.15 -48.88
N ARG A 759 21.16 7.12 -48.16
CA ARG A 759 21.90 8.30 -47.65
C ARG A 759 22.00 8.34 -46.14
N PHE A 760 21.10 7.66 -45.43
CA PHE A 760 21.02 7.72 -43.98
C PHE A 760 20.65 6.37 -43.38
N LEU A 761 21.26 6.04 -42.25
CA LEU A 761 20.92 4.90 -41.40
C LEU A 761 20.75 5.42 -39.99
N ALA A 762 19.63 5.06 -39.37
CA ALA A 762 19.39 5.26 -37.94
C ALA A 762 19.22 3.90 -37.29
N ALA A 763 20.01 3.62 -36.25
CA ALA A 763 19.79 2.49 -35.36
C ALA A 763 19.18 3.01 -34.06
N LEU A 764 18.02 2.45 -33.75
CA LEU A 764 17.21 2.80 -32.60
C LEU A 764 17.33 1.74 -31.52
N ALA A 765 17.39 2.19 -30.28
CA ALA A 765 17.28 1.33 -29.13
C ALA A 765 16.45 2.02 -28.04
N ASP A 766 15.90 1.21 -27.16
CA ASP A 766 15.33 1.66 -25.90
C ASP A 766 16.44 1.57 -24.84
N GLU A 767 17.05 2.71 -24.52
CA GLU A 767 18.19 2.74 -23.60
C GLU A 767 17.77 2.44 -22.16
N PRO A 768 18.59 1.71 -21.39
CA PRO A 768 18.36 1.49 -19.97
C PRO A 768 18.41 2.82 -19.21
N LYS A 769 17.65 2.92 -18.12
CA LYS A 769 17.72 4.06 -17.20
C LYS A 769 19.12 4.18 -16.61
N ALA A 770 19.61 5.41 -16.43
CA ALA A 770 20.95 5.67 -15.90
C ALA A 770 21.21 4.98 -14.54
N GLU A 771 20.21 4.91 -13.67
CA GLU A 771 20.30 4.26 -12.37
C GLU A 771 20.19 2.71 -12.41
N ALA A 772 19.75 2.11 -13.52
CA ALA A 772 19.33 0.71 -13.56
C ALA A 772 20.48 -0.25 -13.19
N ALA A 773 21.67 -0.03 -13.76
CA ALA A 773 22.86 -0.83 -13.47
C ALA A 773 23.27 -0.72 -11.99
N GLY A 774 23.23 0.49 -11.43
CA GLY A 774 23.53 0.76 -10.02
C GLY A 774 22.55 0.06 -9.07
N VAL A 775 21.25 0.13 -9.38
CA VAL A 775 20.17 -0.52 -8.60
C VAL A 775 20.30 -2.05 -8.64
N ILE A 776 20.51 -2.64 -9.82
CA ILE A 776 20.66 -4.10 -9.97
C ILE A 776 21.89 -4.60 -9.22
N ARG A 777 23.02 -3.88 -9.33
CA ARG A 777 24.24 -4.20 -8.56
C ARG A 777 24.00 -4.14 -7.06
N PHE A 778 23.24 -3.15 -6.59
CA PHE A 778 22.87 -3.02 -5.17
C PHE A 778 22.00 -4.19 -4.70
N LEU A 779 20.99 -4.59 -5.48
CA LEU A 779 20.14 -5.75 -5.18
C LEU A 779 20.98 -7.04 -5.08
N LYS A 780 21.88 -7.28 -6.05
CA LYS A 780 22.77 -8.45 -6.03
C LYS A 780 23.68 -8.48 -4.80
N ARG A 781 24.24 -7.33 -4.38
CA ARG A 781 25.04 -7.23 -3.13
C ARG A 781 24.24 -7.54 -1.85
N GLN A 782 22.92 -7.39 -1.90
CA GLN A 782 22.01 -7.73 -0.79
C GLN A 782 21.55 -9.20 -0.85
N ASN A 783 22.17 -10.05 -1.67
CA ASN A 783 21.80 -11.44 -1.93
C ASN A 783 20.37 -11.61 -2.46
N ILE A 784 19.93 -10.69 -3.33
CA ILE A 784 18.65 -10.78 -4.04
C ILE A 784 18.95 -11.22 -5.48
N ARG A 785 18.33 -12.33 -5.92
CA ARG A 785 18.37 -12.77 -7.33
C ARG A 785 17.52 -11.82 -8.16
N VAL A 786 18.05 -11.41 -9.30
CA VAL A 786 17.42 -10.44 -10.20
C VAL A 786 17.21 -11.11 -11.55
N PHE A 787 15.96 -11.19 -11.99
CA PHE A 787 15.57 -11.76 -13.28
C PHE A 787 14.99 -10.68 -14.19
N MET A 788 15.12 -10.87 -15.50
CA MET A 788 14.47 -10.04 -16.51
C MET A 788 13.53 -10.89 -17.36
N VAL A 789 12.29 -10.45 -17.50
CA VAL A 789 11.28 -11.08 -18.37
C VAL A 789 10.84 -10.06 -19.40
N THR A 790 10.79 -10.44 -20.68
CA THR A 790 10.37 -9.54 -21.75
C THR A 790 9.72 -10.27 -22.92
N GLY A 791 8.81 -9.58 -23.62
CA GLY A 791 8.24 -10.04 -24.89
C GLY A 791 9.16 -9.79 -26.09
N ASP A 792 10.25 -9.03 -25.91
CA ASP A 792 11.19 -8.71 -26.97
C ASP A 792 12.00 -9.92 -27.43
N ASN A 793 12.64 -9.77 -28.59
CA ASN A 793 13.48 -10.82 -29.14
C ASN A 793 14.68 -11.12 -28.21
N PRO A 794 15.25 -12.34 -28.26
CA PRO A 794 16.36 -12.74 -27.40
C PRO A 794 17.61 -11.86 -27.56
N GLY A 795 17.88 -11.34 -28.76
CA GLY A 795 19.06 -10.50 -29.01
C GLY A 795 18.99 -9.13 -28.30
N VAL A 796 17.84 -8.46 -28.36
CA VAL A 796 17.55 -7.20 -27.69
C VAL A 796 17.58 -7.42 -26.17
N ALA A 797 16.94 -8.48 -25.69
CA ALA A 797 16.93 -8.84 -24.28
C ALA A 797 18.36 -9.08 -23.76
N ALA A 798 19.17 -9.86 -24.48
CA ALA A 798 20.56 -10.13 -24.11
C ALA A 798 21.41 -8.86 -24.05
N ALA A 799 21.23 -7.94 -24.99
CA ALA A 799 21.96 -6.67 -25.04
C ALA A 799 21.61 -5.76 -23.85
N VAL A 800 20.33 -5.62 -23.52
CA VAL A 800 19.89 -4.82 -22.36
C VAL A 800 20.37 -5.47 -21.05
N ALA A 801 20.23 -6.79 -20.90
CA ALA A 801 20.69 -7.52 -19.73
C ALA A 801 22.20 -7.32 -19.49
N GLN A 802 23.01 -7.39 -20.55
CA GLN A 802 24.45 -7.15 -20.46
C GLN A 802 24.77 -5.72 -20.03
N ALA A 803 24.05 -4.72 -20.54
CA ALA A 803 24.25 -3.32 -20.20
C ALA A 803 23.97 -3.02 -18.71
N VAL A 804 22.99 -3.71 -18.11
CA VAL A 804 22.62 -3.52 -16.70
C VAL A 804 23.24 -4.55 -15.73
N GLY A 805 23.98 -5.52 -16.26
CA GLY A 805 24.68 -6.53 -15.46
C GLY A 805 23.82 -7.71 -14.98
N ILE A 806 22.77 -8.08 -15.71
CA ILE A 806 21.97 -9.31 -15.50
C ILE A 806 22.61 -10.47 -16.29
N SER A 807 22.70 -11.64 -15.67
CA SER A 807 23.31 -12.82 -16.31
C SER A 807 22.39 -13.36 -17.39
N GLN A 808 22.94 -13.92 -18.48
CA GLN A 808 22.11 -14.43 -19.60
C GLN A 808 21.19 -15.60 -19.18
N GLU A 809 21.56 -16.36 -18.14
CA GLU A 809 20.73 -17.39 -17.52
C GLU A 809 19.48 -16.84 -16.81
N ASP A 810 19.47 -15.55 -16.46
CA ASP A 810 18.39 -14.89 -15.73
C ASP A 810 17.43 -14.11 -16.64
N VAL A 811 17.53 -14.32 -17.96
CA VAL A 811 16.77 -13.59 -18.97
C VAL A 811 15.78 -14.51 -19.68
N TYR A 812 14.50 -14.14 -19.61
CA TYR A 812 13.41 -14.82 -20.30
C TYR A 812 12.84 -13.88 -21.38
N ALA A 813 13.19 -14.16 -22.63
CA ALA A 813 12.79 -13.37 -23.80
C ALA A 813 11.62 -14.02 -24.56
N GLY A 814 10.92 -13.26 -25.40
CA GLY A 814 9.78 -13.73 -26.20
C GLY A 814 8.55 -14.13 -25.37
N ALA A 815 8.42 -13.65 -24.13
CA ALA A 815 7.33 -14.01 -23.24
C ALA A 815 6.04 -13.24 -23.55
N LEU A 816 4.97 -13.97 -23.88
CA LEU A 816 3.60 -13.44 -23.94
C LEU A 816 3.10 -13.08 -22.52
N PRO A 817 2.10 -12.19 -22.36
CA PRO A 817 1.59 -11.78 -21.05
C PRO A 817 1.21 -12.95 -20.11
N VAL A 818 0.56 -13.99 -20.65
CA VAL A 818 0.19 -15.21 -19.90
C VAL A 818 1.43 -15.99 -19.47
N THR A 819 2.43 -16.08 -20.33
CA THR A 819 3.71 -16.74 -20.05
C THR A 819 4.48 -16.00 -18.95
N LYS A 820 4.40 -14.67 -18.87
CA LYS A 820 5.03 -13.89 -17.79
C LYS A 820 4.48 -14.30 -16.42
N ALA A 821 3.17 -14.45 -16.28
CA ALA A 821 2.53 -14.90 -15.04
C ALA A 821 2.95 -16.33 -14.67
N ALA A 822 3.05 -17.23 -15.66
CA ALA A 822 3.53 -18.59 -15.43
C ALA A 822 4.99 -18.64 -14.93
N VAL A 823 5.87 -17.79 -15.48
CA VAL A 823 7.26 -17.63 -15.02
C VAL A 823 7.31 -17.12 -13.57
N VAL A 824 6.49 -16.12 -13.24
CA VAL A 824 6.38 -15.64 -11.85
C VAL A 824 5.92 -16.75 -10.90
N LYS A 825 4.94 -17.55 -11.31
CA LYS A 825 4.46 -18.70 -10.52
C LYS A 825 5.55 -19.75 -10.30
N ALA A 826 6.34 -20.07 -11.31
CA ALA A 826 7.48 -20.98 -11.17
C ALA A 826 8.50 -20.45 -10.16
N PHE A 827 8.80 -19.15 -10.18
CA PHE A 827 9.69 -18.54 -9.18
C PHE A 827 9.10 -18.48 -7.78
N GLN A 828 7.77 -18.42 -7.65
CA GLN A 828 7.12 -18.50 -6.34
C GLN A 828 7.27 -19.88 -5.69
N GLU A 829 7.36 -20.95 -6.48
CA GLU A 829 7.62 -22.30 -5.95
C GLU A 829 9.04 -22.41 -5.35
N GLU A 830 10.03 -21.75 -5.98
CA GLU A 830 11.43 -21.77 -5.52
C GLU A 830 11.71 -20.75 -4.39
N TYR A 831 11.27 -19.50 -4.56
CA TYR A 831 11.64 -18.38 -3.68
C TYR A 831 10.54 -17.97 -2.69
N ARG A 832 9.32 -18.51 -2.83
CA ARG A 832 8.11 -18.19 -2.06
C ARG A 832 7.59 -16.76 -2.24
N ASP A 833 8.38 -15.76 -1.86
CA ASP A 833 8.03 -14.34 -1.97
C ASP A 833 8.79 -13.73 -3.17
N VAL A 834 8.05 -13.46 -4.25
CA VAL A 834 8.58 -12.89 -5.51
C VAL A 834 8.00 -11.50 -5.72
N VAL A 835 8.87 -10.53 -6.02
CA VAL A 835 8.47 -9.19 -6.45
C VAL A 835 8.52 -9.13 -7.96
N PHE A 836 7.42 -8.73 -8.59
CA PHE A 836 7.39 -8.42 -10.02
C PHE A 836 7.27 -6.92 -10.20
N VAL A 837 8.08 -6.36 -11.09
CA VAL A 837 8.18 -4.92 -11.33
C VAL A 837 7.89 -4.65 -12.80
N GLY A 838 6.85 -3.88 -13.09
CA GLY A 838 6.39 -3.61 -14.47
C GLY A 838 5.78 -2.22 -14.64
N ASP A 839 5.45 -1.85 -15.87
CA ASP A 839 4.69 -0.62 -16.17
C ASP A 839 3.17 -0.86 -16.13
N GLY A 840 2.76 -2.14 -16.12
CA GLY A 840 1.41 -2.63 -15.94
C GLY A 840 0.47 -2.47 -17.13
N ILE A 841 0.96 -2.07 -18.31
CA ILE A 841 0.14 -2.07 -19.55
C ILE A 841 -0.01 -3.50 -20.06
N ASN A 842 1.11 -4.21 -20.20
CA ASN A 842 1.14 -5.60 -20.69
C ASN A 842 1.40 -6.62 -19.58
N ASP A 843 1.58 -6.15 -18.34
CA ASP A 843 2.08 -6.93 -17.22
C ASP A 843 1.06 -7.18 -16.12
N GLY A 844 -0.19 -6.73 -16.29
CA GLY A 844 -1.26 -6.88 -15.29
C GLY A 844 -1.37 -8.30 -14.70
N PRO A 845 -1.42 -9.37 -15.53
CA PRO A 845 -1.47 -10.75 -15.02
C PRO A 845 -0.25 -11.15 -14.19
N ALA A 846 0.95 -10.68 -14.56
CA ALA A 846 2.19 -10.98 -13.83
C ALA A 846 2.28 -10.19 -12.51
N LEU A 847 1.82 -8.94 -12.50
CA LEU A 847 1.70 -8.11 -11.31
C LEU A 847 0.74 -8.73 -10.28
N ALA A 848 -0.44 -9.20 -10.73
CA ALA A 848 -1.42 -9.83 -9.86
C ALA A 848 -1.00 -11.21 -9.35
N GLN A 849 -0.22 -11.96 -10.13
CA GLN A 849 0.30 -13.27 -9.72
C GLN A 849 1.43 -13.14 -8.69
N ALA A 850 2.22 -12.06 -8.71
CA ALA A 850 3.36 -11.87 -7.84
C ALA A 850 2.97 -11.78 -6.36
N SER A 851 3.92 -12.06 -5.45
CA SER A 851 3.70 -11.87 -4.02
C SER A 851 3.66 -10.38 -3.65
N VAL A 852 4.36 -9.57 -4.45
CA VAL A 852 4.29 -8.12 -4.46
C VAL A 852 4.41 -7.65 -5.91
N GLY A 853 3.31 -7.22 -6.51
CA GLY A 853 3.31 -6.52 -7.79
C GLY A 853 3.65 -5.04 -7.61
N VAL A 854 4.67 -4.54 -8.29
CA VAL A 854 5.09 -3.13 -8.26
C VAL A 854 4.92 -2.51 -9.64
N ALA A 855 4.05 -1.50 -9.74
CA ALA A 855 3.92 -0.69 -10.94
C ALA A 855 4.85 0.53 -10.90
N LEU A 856 5.56 0.83 -12.00
CA LEU A 856 6.33 2.07 -12.17
C LEU A 856 5.56 3.16 -12.90
N GLY A 857 5.71 4.38 -12.42
CA GLY A 857 5.03 5.56 -12.92
C GLY A 857 3.56 5.59 -12.53
N ALA A 858 2.90 6.73 -12.76
CA ALA A 858 1.45 6.80 -12.85
C ALA A 858 1.01 6.02 -14.12
N GLY A 859 1.05 4.69 -14.03
CA GLY A 859 0.67 3.78 -15.11
C GLY A 859 -0.79 3.93 -15.49
N THR A 860 -1.21 3.16 -16.49
CA THR A 860 -2.61 3.02 -16.87
C THR A 860 -3.46 2.56 -15.66
N GLU A 861 -4.76 2.84 -15.66
CA GLU A 861 -5.65 2.42 -14.56
C GLU A 861 -5.53 0.92 -14.24
N ILE A 862 -5.32 0.12 -15.29
CA ILE A 862 -5.09 -1.33 -15.22
C ILE A 862 -3.84 -1.67 -14.40
N ALA A 863 -2.74 -0.90 -14.57
CA ALA A 863 -1.50 -1.08 -13.81
C ALA A 863 -1.69 -0.76 -12.33
N ILE A 864 -2.39 0.34 -12.04
CA ILE A 864 -2.69 0.78 -10.67
C ILE A 864 -3.61 -0.23 -10.00
N GLU A 865 -4.57 -0.82 -10.71
CA GLU A 865 -5.49 -1.81 -10.17
C GLU A 865 -4.83 -3.17 -9.91
N ALA A 866 -3.95 -3.62 -10.80
CA ALA A 866 -3.28 -4.92 -10.68
C ALA A 866 -2.11 -4.94 -9.66
N ALA A 867 -1.44 -3.82 -9.43
CA ALA A 867 -0.24 -3.77 -8.57
C ALA A 867 -0.55 -3.61 -7.08
N ASP A 868 0.26 -4.24 -6.21
CA ASP A 868 0.19 -4.07 -4.74
C ASP A 868 0.89 -2.80 -4.24
N ALA A 869 1.87 -2.32 -5.00
CA ALA A 869 2.54 -1.05 -4.76
C ALA A 869 2.71 -0.27 -6.07
N VAL A 870 2.56 1.05 -6.01
CA VAL A 870 2.71 1.94 -7.15
C VAL A 870 3.79 2.96 -6.83
N LEU A 871 4.81 3.03 -7.68
CA LEU A 871 5.87 4.03 -7.61
C LEU A 871 5.46 5.19 -8.52
N VAL A 872 5.14 6.34 -7.94
CA VAL A 872 4.64 7.50 -8.71
C VAL A 872 5.72 8.01 -9.67
N ARG A 873 6.99 7.97 -9.25
CA ARG A 873 8.13 8.33 -10.10
C ARG A 873 8.50 7.14 -10.98
N ASN A 874 8.96 7.46 -12.20
CA ASN A 874 9.52 6.46 -13.09
C ASN A 874 10.99 6.13 -12.76
N SER A 875 11.32 5.87 -11.49
CA SER A 875 12.68 5.55 -11.04
C SER A 875 12.76 4.23 -10.27
N LEU A 876 13.77 3.43 -10.61
CA LEU A 876 14.05 2.16 -9.94
C LEU A 876 14.62 2.33 -8.52
N VAL A 877 15.11 3.52 -8.17
CA VAL A 877 15.58 3.80 -6.81
C VAL A 877 14.43 3.76 -5.81
N ASP A 878 13.21 4.09 -6.24
CA ASP A 878 12.05 4.05 -5.36
C ASP A 878 11.61 2.62 -5.01
N LEU A 879 11.98 1.62 -5.83
CA LEU A 879 11.87 0.22 -5.45
C LEU A 879 12.77 -0.12 -4.25
N LEU A 880 13.99 0.43 -4.23
CA LEU A 880 14.90 0.28 -3.09
C LEU A 880 14.37 0.99 -1.85
N ASN A 881 13.79 2.19 -2.03
CA ASN A 881 13.14 2.94 -0.96
C ASN A 881 11.93 2.19 -0.40
N LEU A 882 11.11 1.58 -1.26
CA LEU A 882 9.98 0.74 -0.86
C LEU A 882 10.46 -0.43 0.01
N ARG A 883 11.53 -1.12 -0.39
CA ARG A 883 12.13 -2.20 0.41
C ARG A 883 12.69 -1.69 1.74
N ALA A 884 13.42 -0.58 1.74
CA ALA A 884 14.00 -0.01 2.96
C ALA A 884 12.91 0.46 3.95
N LEU A 885 11.85 1.06 3.44
CA LEU A 885 10.67 1.47 4.21
C LEU A 885 9.94 0.26 4.80
N SER A 886 9.76 -0.79 4.00
CA SER A 886 9.20 -2.08 4.43
C SER A 886 10.02 -2.70 5.56
N ILE A 887 11.34 -2.83 5.40
CA ILE A 887 12.24 -3.38 6.43
C ILE A 887 12.13 -2.58 7.74
N THR A 888 12.21 -1.25 7.64
CA THR A 888 12.16 -0.35 8.78
C THR A 888 10.82 -0.48 9.52
N THR A 889 9.71 -0.36 8.78
CA THR A 889 8.35 -0.44 9.33
C THR A 889 8.12 -1.77 10.04
N VAL A 890 8.42 -2.89 9.38
CA VAL A 890 8.19 -4.22 9.95
C VAL A 890 9.15 -4.48 11.12
N ARG A 891 10.38 -3.94 11.11
CA ARG A 891 11.29 -4.02 12.26
C ARG A 891 10.72 -3.30 13.49
N HIS A 892 10.13 -2.11 13.32
CA HIS A 892 9.44 -1.43 14.42
C HIS A 892 8.23 -2.23 14.92
N VAL A 893 7.44 -2.85 14.03
CA VAL A 893 6.32 -3.72 14.42
C VAL A 893 6.80 -4.86 15.34
N TYR A 894 7.79 -5.64 14.91
CA TYR A 894 8.34 -6.74 15.73
C TYR A 894 9.01 -6.25 17.01
N GLY A 895 9.76 -5.15 16.96
CA GLY A 895 10.39 -4.56 18.15
C GLY A 895 9.36 -4.10 19.18
N ASN A 896 8.29 -3.44 18.73
CA ASN A 896 7.19 -3.01 19.58
C ASN A 896 6.44 -4.20 20.18
N PHE A 897 6.26 -5.28 19.43
CA PHE A 897 5.67 -6.51 19.95
C PHE A 897 6.54 -7.16 21.03
N MET A 898 7.84 -7.30 20.78
CA MET A 898 8.77 -7.87 21.75
C MET A 898 8.82 -7.04 23.03
N TRP A 899 8.79 -5.71 22.92
CA TRP A 899 8.73 -4.83 24.08
C TRP A 899 7.41 -4.94 24.85
N ALA A 900 6.27 -4.85 24.16
CA ALA A 900 4.95 -4.92 24.79
C ALA A 900 4.74 -6.27 25.51
N PHE A 901 5.14 -7.37 24.87
CA PHE A 901 5.04 -8.70 25.48
C PHE A 901 6.07 -8.90 26.58
N GLY A 902 7.33 -8.51 26.36
CA GLY A 902 8.41 -8.62 27.34
C GLY A 902 8.10 -7.86 28.64
N TYR A 903 7.55 -6.64 28.53
CA TYR A 903 7.07 -5.90 29.69
C TYR A 903 6.00 -6.67 30.48
N ASN A 904 4.96 -7.18 29.80
CA ASN A 904 3.89 -7.95 30.44
C ASN A 904 4.40 -9.21 31.13
N VAL A 905 5.32 -9.95 30.49
CA VAL A 905 5.94 -11.16 31.07
C VAL A 905 6.77 -10.84 32.31
N LEU A 906 7.45 -9.69 32.36
CA LEU A 906 8.25 -9.29 33.52
C LEU A 906 7.41 -8.76 34.68
N ILE A 907 6.38 -7.96 34.39
CA ILE A 907 5.58 -7.30 35.43
C ILE A 907 4.56 -8.25 36.08
N LEU A 908 4.06 -9.26 35.35
CA LEU A 908 3.03 -10.18 35.86
C LEU A 908 3.47 -10.99 37.09
N PRO A 909 4.65 -11.64 37.12
CA PRO A 909 5.15 -12.34 38.31
C PRO A 909 5.40 -11.41 39.51
N LEU A 910 5.76 -10.16 39.24
CA LEU A 910 5.99 -9.15 40.26
C LEU A 910 4.64 -8.66 40.84
N ALA A 911 3.66 -8.41 39.98
CA ALA A 911 2.33 -7.94 40.35
C ALA A 911 1.46 -9.02 41.03
N SER A 912 1.69 -10.30 40.70
CA SER A 912 1.00 -11.44 41.32
C SER A 912 1.55 -11.81 42.70
N GLY A 913 2.66 -11.18 43.11
CA GLY A 913 3.34 -11.51 44.36
C GLY A 913 4.14 -12.80 44.32
N MET A 914 4.30 -13.46 43.17
CA MET A 914 5.10 -14.69 43.08
C MET A 914 6.55 -14.49 43.56
N LEU A 915 7.10 -13.29 43.35
CA LEU A 915 8.44 -12.92 43.82
C LEU A 915 8.44 -12.27 45.22
N TYR A 916 7.28 -12.05 45.81
CA TYR A 916 7.14 -11.44 47.13
C TYR A 916 7.87 -12.21 48.24
N PRO A 917 7.85 -13.56 48.29
CA PRO A 917 8.61 -14.33 49.28
C PRO A 917 10.12 -14.07 49.29
N PHE A 918 10.68 -13.64 48.16
CA PHE A 918 12.12 -13.43 47.98
C PHE A 918 12.52 -11.95 48.05
N LEU A 919 11.71 -11.07 47.47
CA LEU A 919 12.03 -9.64 47.30
C LEU A 919 11.34 -8.75 48.33
N HIS A 920 10.25 -9.19 48.95
CA HIS A 920 9.38 -8.41 49.85
C HIS A 920 8.87 -7.09 49.27
N VAL A 921 8.93 -6.92 47.94
CA VAL A 921 8.44 -5.74 47.21
C VAL A 921 7.02 -6.00 46.70
N ARG A 922 6.10 -5.07 47.01
CA ARG A 922 4.74 -5.03 46.47
C ARG A 922 4.66 -3.98 45.36
N VAL A 923 3.96 -4.29 44.27
CA VAL A 923 3.66 -3.31 43.22
C VAL A 923 2.26 -2.76 43.46
N PRO A 924 2.11 -1.49 43.86
CA PRO A 924 0.80 -0.87 43.96
C PRO A 924 0.10 -0.88 42.59
N PRO A 925 -1.23 -1.12 42.52
CA PRO A 925 -1.97 -1.10 41.25
C PRO A 925 -1.78 0.19 40.43
N VAL A 926 -1.60 1.33 41.11
CA VAL A 926 -1.34 2.62 40.47
C VAL A 926 0.00 2.62 39.73
N VAL A 927 1.05 2.03 40.33
CA VAL A 927 2.37 1.90 39.70
C VAL A 927 2.30 0.97 38.50
N ALA A 928 1.54 -0.13 38.60
CA ALA A 928 1.26 -1.01 37.45
C ALA A 928 0.55 -0.27 36.31
N GLY A 929 -0.42 0.60 36.64
CA GLY A 929 -1.12 1.45 35.67
C GLY A 929 -0.20 2.46 34.97
N VAL A 930 0.68 3.14 35.73
CA VAL A 930 1.68 4.06 35.18
C VAL A 930 2.67 3.33 34.27
N ALA A 931 3.19 2.19 34.70
CA ALA A 931 4.14 1.40 33.94
C ALA A 931 3.53 0.90 32.61
N MET A 932 2.25 0.56 32.60
CA MET A 932 1.50 0.20 31.38
C MET A 932 1.32 1.40 30.40
N ILE A 933 1.09 2.61 30.90
CA ILE A 933 1.09 3.82 30.06
C ILE A 933 2.47 4.06 29.45
N LEU A 934 3.54 3.96 30.25
CA LEU A 934 4.91 4.15 29.76
C LEU A 934 5.26 3.13 28.66
N SER A 935 4.85 1.87 28.84
CA SER A 935 4.97 0.84 27.81
C SER A 935 4.24 1.24 26.52
N SER A 936 2.98 1.68 26.62
CA SER A 936 2.20 2.12 25.46
C SER A 936 2.80 3.35 24.77
N LEU A 937 3.29 4.33 25.53
CA LEU A 937 3.94 5.54 25.02
C LEU A 937 5.25 5.21 24.28
N SER A 938 6.04 4.27 24.81
CA SER A 938 7.28 3.84 24.16
C SER A 938 7.03 3.20 22.78
N VAL A 939 5.98 2.38 22.65
CA VAL A 939 5.54 1.79 21.38
C VAL A 939 5.07 2.86 20.39
N LEU A 940 4.33 3.86 20.87
CA LEU A 940 3.89 4.99 20.04
C LEU A 940 5.07 5.83 19.56
N MET A 941 6.02 6.18 20.43
CA MET A 941 7.21 6.96 20.07
C MET A 941 8.11 6.20 19.10
N SER A 942 8.30 4.90 19.32
CA SER A 942 8.99 4.01 18.37
C SER A 942 8.30 4.04 17.00
N SER A 943 6.98 3.92 16.94
CA SER A 943 6.23 3.95 15.67
C SER A 943 6.32 5.32 14.97
N LEU A 944 6.29 6.42 15.73
CA LEU A 944 6.42 7.78 15.21
C LEU A 944 7.83 8.08 14.68
N SER A 945 8.86 7.40 15.19
CA SER A 945 10.24 7.58 14.73
C SER A 945 10.45 7.19 13.25
N ILE A 946 9.55 6.38 12.67
CA ILE A 946 9.53 6.08 11.22
C ILE A 946 9.44 7.35 10.37
N ARG A 947 8.92 8.47 10.91
CA ARG A 947 8.89 9.78 10.23
C ARG A 947 10.28 10.35 9.92
N CYS A 948 11.31 9.90 10.61
CA CYS A 948 12.69 10.31 10.38
C CYS A 948 13.37 9.47 9.27
N PHE A 949 12.62 8.61 8.57
CA PHE A 949 13.12 7.85 7.44
C PHE A 949 13.65 8.77 6.34
N SER A 950 14.90 8.55 5.93
CA SER A 950 15.52 9.25 4.80
C SER A 950 15.57 8.30 3.60
N PRO A 951 14.97 8.65 2.46
CA PRO A 951 15.07 7.87 1.24
C PRO A 951 16.47 7.98 0.61
N TYR A 952 16.83 6.99 -0.19
CA TYR A 952 17.96 7.07 -1.11
C TYR A 952 17.66 8.04 -2.26
N LYS A 953 18.71 8.67 -2.80
CA LYS A 953 18.62 9.61 -3.92
C LYS A 953 19.13 8.98 -5.21
N ARG A 954 18.56 9.39 -6.35
CA ARG A 954 18.92 8.87 -7.69
C ARG A 954 20.40 9.03 -8.01
N GLU A 955 20.97 10.20 -7.69
CA GLU A 955 22.38 10.56 -7.88
C GLU A 955 23.35 9.53 -7.28
N GLN A 956 22.98 8.88 -6.16
CA GLN A 956 23.83 7.90 -5.49
C GLN A 956 24.07 6.62 -6.31
N PHE A 957 23.26 6.38 -7.35
CA PHE A 957 23.33 5.17 -8.16
C PHE A 957 23.72 5.43 -9.61
N ILE A 958 23.93 6.71 -10.00
CA ILE A 958 24.36 7.09 -11.35
C ILE A 958 25.90 7.00 -11.46
N ASP A 959 26.65 7.30 -10.39
CA ASP A 959 28.13 7.42 -10.40
C ASP A 959 28.89 6.16 -9.92
N ILE A 960 28.24 4.98 -9.87
CA ILE A 960 28.88 3.71 -9.42
C ILE A 960 29.45 2.87 -10.60
N ILE A 961 29.33 3.38 -11.83
CA ILE A 961 29.98 2.84 -13.03
C ILE A 961 31.35 3.50 -13.15
#